data_AF-A0A1V4SK73-F1
#
_entry.id   AF-A0A1V4SK73-F1
#
_cell.length_a   1.000
_cell.length_b   1.000
_cell.length_c   1.000
_cell.angle_alpha   90.00
_cell.angle_beta   90.00
_cell.angle_gamma   90.00
#
_symmetry.space_group_name_H-M   'P 1'
#
loop_
_entity.id
_entity.type
_entity.pdbx_description
1 polymer ?
#
loop_
_entity_poly.entity_id
_entity_poly.type
_entity_poly.pdbx_seq_one_letter_code
_entity_poly.pdbx_strand_id
1 'polypeptide(L)'
;MKVLNYLKKAGCTVISAVILTVMAVPAGSANVSAAGIDYNYAKALQYSQYFYDANMCGTGVNENGQYKWRDDCHTYDAKLPLDPTNTNMSQSFITKNKSVLDPDGDGAVDVSGGFHDAGDHVKFGMPEAYSGSTLGWGFYEFRQQYETTGQAEHAKTLLRYFNDYFMRCTFLDSTGKAIAFCYQVGDGDVDHAYWNAPENDDMFRRGWFATDEMPSTDCVAAAAASLAVNYMNFKDEDPQYAAKCLKYAKALFEFAERCPTKSCNADGPKGYYTSSKWQDDYCWAGSWLYLATKEDHYLGEVLKYFDYYAPSTWTHCWNDVWAGTACLIAEIDDLYDKNGQVLEDRYKAATNKSPYEEINFWSQIAKTVDGWMSGKNVTITPGGYAFLNQWGSARYNTATQLLALVYDKHHGDTPSKYSQWAKSQMQYLMGNNPINRCYIVGYSDISAKFPHHRAASGLSRCEDPAPHKHVLYGALVGGPGSKDEHKDVTSDYIYNEVTIDYNAAFVGACAGLYRFFGDSSMQVTPDFPPVEQGGGDEGGNSYWVDAFGVDIKQSDGPKATEVTFYVNSDAPKTSKNLSVRYYFDATGMSSLEPNNIEMRELYDQTSAETNYNAVLSGPIKYNSTKLGTNKIYYVEITWDGFAIANSNKKYQFALGTYAWQNSWNPTDDWSYQGLKIETSNWTGVPVKTDNICVYDNGVLVGGIEPDGTKPETPSQIMKGDVNGDKEVNALDLMLLKSHLLGNQLLTGDGLKAADVDSSDSVDALDLIKLKGFLLGQFQF
;
A
#
# COMPACT_ATOMS: atom_id res chain seq x y z
N MET A 1 -35.79 -13.06 -44.47
CA MET A 1 -35.24 -12.76 -45.80
C MET A 1 -34.06 -11.83 -45.61
N LYS A 2 -32.91 -12.17 -46.21
CA LYS A 2 -31.64 -11.41 -46.14
C LYS A 2 -31.81 -9.93 -46.53
N VAL A 3 -30.92 -9.06 -46.04
CA VAL A 3 -29.93 -8.26 -46.81
C VAL A 3 -29.58 -6.92 -46.09
N LEU A 4 -28.31 -6.80 -45.66
CA LEU A 4 -27.29 -5.71 -45.80
C LEU A 4 -27.70 -4.23 -45.56
N ASN A 5 -26.88 -3.24 -45.13
CA ASN A 5 -25.43 -2.92 -45.09
C ASN A 5 -25.27 -1.67 -44.16
N TYR A 6 -24.27 -1.52 -43.29
CA TYR A 6 -22.90 -0.98 -43.48
C TYR A 6 -22.72 0.50 -43.96
N LEU A 7 -22.02 1.28 -43.11
CA LEU A 7 -20.97 2.31 -43.36
C LEU A 7 -21.26 3.84 -43.32
N LYS A 8 -20.57 4.47 -42.34
CA LYS A 8 -19.59 5.59 -42.40
C LYS A 8 -20.00 7.10 -42.43
N LYS A 9 -19.50 7.76 -41.37
CA LYS A 9 -18.64 8.98 -41.27
C LYS A 9 -19.15 10.37 -41.69
N ALA A 10 -19.14 11.25 -40.67
CA ALA A 10 -18.44 12.54 -40.53
C ALA A 10 -18.82 13.77 -41.40
N GLY A 11 -19.00 14.92 -40.74
CA GLY A 11 -18.94 16.26 -41.33
C GLY A 11 -19.36 17.39 -40.36
N CYS A 12 -18.39 18.16 -39.88
CA CYS A 12 -18.52 19.35 -39.02
C CYS A 12 -19.11 20.59 -39.74
N THR A 13 -19.81 21.49 -39.01
CA THR A 13 -19.65 22.98 -38.91
C THR A 13 -20.90 23.59 -38.21
N VAL A 14 -20.97 24.74 -37.52
CA VAL A 14 -20.11 25.67 -36.76
C VAL A 14 -21.06 26.77 -36.19
N ILE A 15 -20.86 27.18 -34.92
CA ILE A 15 -21.17 28.49 -34.26
C ILE A 15 -22.62 28.99 -34.13
N SER A 16 -23.04 29.23 -32.87
CA SER A 16 -23.44 30.58 -32.38
C SER A 16 -23.44 30.66 -30.85
N ALA A 17 -22.73 31.66 -30.35
CA ALA A 17 -22.52 31.99 -28.94
C ALA A 17 -23.66 32.86 -28.38
N VAL A 18 -24.00 32.67 -27.10
CA VAL A 18 -24.59 33.72 -26.26
C VAL A 18 -23.83 33.74 -24.94
N ILE A 19 -23.19 34.89 -24.69
CA ILE A 19 -22.42 35.24 -23.50
C ILE A 19 -23.41 35.63 -22.40
N LEU A 20 -23.27 35.02 -21.22
CA LEU A 20 -23.87 35.50 -19.98
C LEU A 20 -22.75 35.74 -18.98
N THR A 21 -22.36 37.01 -18.86
CA THR A 21 -21.40 37.54 -17.91
C THR A 21 -22.00 37.54 -16.50
N VAL A 22 -21.58 36.60 -15.66
CA VAL A 22 -21.69 36.72 -14.20
C VAL A 22 -20.31 37.17 -13.69
N MET A 23 -20.26 38.38 -13.13
CA MET A 23 -19.09 38.89 -12.42
C MET A 23 -18.86 38.03 -11.18
N ALA A 24 -17.95 37.07 -11.27
CA ALA A 24 -17.33 36.46 -10.11
C ALA A 24 -16.29 37.46 -9.56
N VAL A 25 -16.56 37.98 -8.37
CA VAL A 25 -15.53 38.66 -7.57
C VAL A 25 -14.48 37.61 -7.21
N PRO A 26 -13.21 37.77 -7.59
CA PRO A 26 -12.17 36.84 -7.17
C PRO A 26 -12.00 36.97 -5.66
N ALA A 27 -12.32 35.91 -4.93
CA ALA A 27 -11.79 35.70 -3.59
C ALA A 27 -10.26 35.75 -3.70
N GLY A 28 -9.64 36.53 -2.82
CA GLY A 28 -8.28 37.04 -2.97
C GLY A 28 -7.28 36.02 -3.49
N SER A 29 -6.62 36.37 -4.58
CA SER A 29 -5.33 35.81 -4.95
C SER A 29 -4.36 36.07 -3.81
N ALA A 30 -4.22 35.09 -2.91
CA ALA A 30 -2.99 34.95 -2.16
C ALA A 30 -1.87 34.91 -3.21
N ASN A 31 -0.98 35.90 -3.17
CA ASN A 31 0.26 35.84 -3.92
C ASN A 31 1.04 34.63 -3.37
N VAL A 32 0.86 33.47 -4.00
CA VAL A 32 1.76 32.35 -3.83
C VAL A 32 3.07 32.82 -4.45
N SER A 33 3.99 33.31 -3.63
CA SER A 33 5.36 33.51 -4.08
C SER A 33 5.83 32.16 -4.59
N ALA A 34 6.35 32.10 -5.82
CA ALA A 34 6.93 30.87 -6.36
C ALA A 34 8.07 30.43 -5.43
N ALA A 35 7.77 29.53 -4.50
CA ALA A 35 8.79 28.75 -3.82
C ALA A 35 9.55 28.02 -4.93
N GLY A 36 10.88 28.14 -4.96
CA GLY A 36 11.70 27.46 -5.96
C GLY A 36 11.44 25.95 -5.95
N ILE A 37 11.64 25.28 -7.09
CA ILE A 37 11.56 23.83 -7.16
C ILE A 37 12.59 23.24 -6.18
N ASP A 38 12.13 22.41 -5.25
CA ASP A 38 12.95 21.77 -4.23
C ASP A 38 13.68 20.57 -4.85
N TYR A 39 15.02 20.62 -4.91
CA TYR A 39 15.85 19.50 -5.32
C TYR A 39 16.63 18.98 -4.12
N ASN A 40 15.99 18.11 -3.35
CA ASN A 40 16.57 17.54 -2.15
C ASN A 40 16.52 16.00 -2.23
N TYR A 41 17.68 15.40 -2.51
CA TYR A 41 17.80 13.96 -2.71
C TYR A 41 17.77 13.16 -1.39
N ALA A 42 18.18 13.76 -0.27
CA ALA A 42 18.02 13.13 1.05
C ALA A 42 16.54 13.01 1.41
N LYS A 43 15.79 14.10 1.22
CA LYS A 43 14.34 14.14 1.33
C LYS A 43 13.67 13.12 0.40
N ALA A 44 14.05 13.09 -0.88
CA ALA A 44 13.48 12.15 -1.86
C ALA A 44 13.73 10.69 -1.48
N LEU A 45 14.93 10.37 -0.98
CA LEU A 45 15.28 9.04 -0.48
C LEU A 45 14.37 8.64 0.69
N GLN A 46 14.20 9.52 1.68
CA GLN A 46 13.27 9.29 2.79
C GLN A 46 11.86 9.01 2.28
N TYR A 47 11.28 9.92 1.49
CA TYR A 47 9.93 9.78 0.96
C TYR A 47 9.75 8.48 0.19
N SER A 48 10.66 8.16 -0.73
CA SER A 48 10.51 7.03 -1.67
C SER A 48 10.27 5.67 -1.02
N GLN A 49 10.69 5.50 0.24
CA GLN A 49 10.49 4.28 1.02
C GLN A 49 9.07 4.15 1.59
N TYR A 50 8.40 5.28 1.87
CA TYR A 50 7.09 5.30 2.53
C TYR A 50 5.98 4.71 1.69
N PHE A 51 6.13 4.70 0.37
CA PHE A 51 5.20 3.99 -0.49
C PHE A 51 5.10 2.51 -0.11
N TYR A 52 6.22 1.86 0.24
CA TYR A 52 6.19 0.46 0.64
C TYR A 52 5.40 0.21 1.92
N ASP A 53 5.45 1.12 2.91
CA ASP A 53 4.62 1.01 4.13
C ASP A 53 3.13 1.00 3.81
N ALA A 54 2.71 1.80 2.81
CA ALA A 54 1.33 1.84 2.34
C ALA A 54 0.90 0.59 1.56
N ASN A 55 1.85 -0.27 1.17
CA ASN A 55 1.60 -1.48 0.41
C ASN A 55 1.89 -2.75 1.21
N MET A 56 2.39 -2.68 2.45
CA MET A 56 2.58 -3.87 3.30
C MET A 56 1.24 -4.60 3.54
N CYS A 57 1.28 -5.93 3.59
CA CYS A 57 0.14 -6.81 3.77
C CYS A 57 0.42 -7.90 4.80
N GLY A 58 -0.56 -8.30 5.63
CA GLY A 58 -0.43 -9.41 6.59
C GLY A 58 -0.74 -9.01 8.04
N THR A 59 -0.26 -9.82 9.00
CA THR A 59 -0.53 -9.73 10.45
C THR A 59 0.52 -8.92 11.23
N GLY A 60 1.20 -7.99 10.57
CA GLY A 60 2.25 -7.18 11.21
C GLY A 60 2.47 -5.87 10.49
N VAL A 61 1.43 -5.36 9.81
CA VAL A 61 1.52 -4.12 9.04
C VAL A 61 1.64 -2.93 10.00
N ASN A 62 0.86 -2.94 11.08
CA ASN A 62 0.89 -1.90 12.11
C ASN A 62 2.21 -1.84 12.91
N GLU A 63 2.92 -2.97 13.02
CA GLU A 63 4.21 -3.08 13.72
C GLU A 63 5.39 -2.67 12.84
N ASN A 64 5.34 -3.00 11.54
CA ASN A 64 6.46 -2.80 10.62
C ASN A 64 6.33 -1.51 9.78
N GLY A 65 5.10 -1.04 9.59
CA GLY A 65 4.78 0.13 8.77
C GLY A 65 4.93 1.45 9.54
N GLN A 66 5.35 2.49 8.82
CA GLN A 66 5.46 3.85 9.38
C GLN A 66 4.14 4.64 9.36
N TYR A 67 3.10 4.13 8.69
CA TYR A 67 1.78 4.78 8.65
C TYR A 67 0.87 4.33 9.78
N LYS A 68 0.12 5.29 10.34
CA LYS A 68 -0.92 5.02 11.35
C LYS A 68 -2.30 4.75 10.76
N TRP A 69 -2.49 5.04 9.47
CA TRP A 69 -3.73 4.78 8.74
C TRP A 69 -3.73 3.43 8.02
N ARG A 70 -2.64 2.65 8.12
CA ARG A 70 -2.55 1.26 7.69
C ARG A 70 -2.59 0.34 8.91
N ASP A 71 -3.18 -0.83 8.74
CA ASP A 71 -3.23 -1.87 9.78
C ASP A 71 -3.22 -3.25 9.10
N ASP A 72 -3.30 -4.30 9.91
CA ASP A 72 -3.30 -5.66 9.44
C ASP A 72 -4.44 -5.94 8.45
N CYS A 73 -4.07 -6.49 7.30
CA CYS A 73 -4.97 -6.79 6.20
C CYS A 73 -4.68 -8.17 5.61
N HIS A 74 -5.70 -8.79 5.01
CA HIS A 74 -5.63 -10.14 4.45
C HIS A 74 -5.00 -11.17 5.40
N THR A 75 -5.23 -11.03 6.70
CA THR A 75 -4.61 -11.87 7.75
C THR A 75 -4.97 -13.35 7.60
N TYR A 76 -6.07 -13.64 6.89
CA TYR A 76 -6.48 -14.99 6.52
C TYR A 76 -5.57 -15.67 5.48
N ASP A 77 -4.66 -14.93 4.81
CA ASP A 77 -3.58 -15.52 4.01
C ASP A 77 -2.63 -16.38 4.89
N ALA A 78 -2.64 -16.20 6.22
CA ALA A 78 -1.89 -17.05 7.17
C ALA A 78 -2.51 -18.44 7.38
N LYS A 79 -3.76 -18.62 6.93
CA LYS A 79 -4.52 -19.87 7.00
C LYS A 79 -5.19 -20.17 5.66
N LEU A 80 -4.44 -19.99 4.56
CA LEU A 80 -4.93 -20.31 3.23
C LEU A 80 -5.24 -21.82 3.15
N PRO A 81 -6.49 -22.24 2.86
CA PRO A 81 -6.83 -23.66 2.84
C PRO A 81 -5.99 -24.44 1.83
N LEU A 82 -5.46 -25.59 2.25
CA LEU A 82 -4.59 -26.42 1.42
C LEU A 82 -5.42 -27.39 0.57
N ASP A 83 -6.03 -26.87 -0.48
CA ASP A 83 -6.84 -27.63 -1.43
C ASP A 83 -6.71 -27.12 -2.89
N PRO A 84 -7.20 -27.87 -3.91
CA PRO A 84 -7.10 -27.47 -5.32
C PRO A 84 -7.98 -26.28 -5.74
N THR A 85 -8.86 -25.79 -4.87
CA THR A 85 -9.68 -24.58 -5.10
C THR A 85 -8.90 -23.34 -4.68
N ASN A 86 -8.35 -23.37 -3.46
CA ASN A 86 -7.59 -22.28 -2.84
C ASN A 86 -6.14 -22.21 -3.31
N THR A 87 -5.63 -23.30 -3.89
CA THR A 87 -4.29 -23.37 -4.51
C THR A 87 -4.38 -23.85 -5.96
N ASN A 88 -3.32 -23.68 -6.75
CA ASN A 88 -3.21 -24.33 -8.07
C ASN A 88 -2.63 -25.76 -8.00
N MET A 89 -2.35 -26.30 -6.80
CA MET A 89 -1.77 -27.63 -6.64
C MET A 89 -2.81 -28.73 -6.79
N SER A 90 -2.40 -29.86 -7.38
CA SER A 90 -3.26 -31.04 -7.46
C SER A 90 -3.44 -31.73 -6.10
N GLN A 91 -4.58 -32.38 -5.87
CA GLN A 91 -4.83 -33.13 -4.64
C GLN A 91 -3.77 -34.23 -4.40
N SER A 92 -3.28 -34.86 -5.47
CA SER A 92 -2.21 -35.85 -5.40
C SER A 92 -0.88 -35.24 -4.95
N PHE A 93 -0.54 -34.04 -5.42
CA PHE A 93 0.66 -33.33 -4.98
C PHE A 93 0.57 -32.96 -3.51
N ILE A 94 -0.58 -32.39 -3.09
CA ILE A 94 -0.84 -32.03 -1.69
C ILE A 94 -0.71 -33.26 -0.79
N THR A 95 -1.36 -34.36 -1.13
CA THR A 95 -1.34 -35.60 -0.32
C THR A 95 0.07 -36.16 -0.20
N LYS A 96 0.84 -36.17 -1.30
CA LYS A 96 2.23 -36.67 -1.32
C LYS A 96 3.16 -35.83 -0.46
N ASN A 97 2.95 -34.51 -0.41
CA ASN A 97 3.84 -33.56 0.25
C ASN A 97 3.27 -33.00 1.57
N LYS A 98 2.23 -33.64 2.12
CA LYS A 98 1.49 -33.11 3.27
C LYS A 98 2.38 -32.83 4.48
N SER A 99 3.37 -33.68 4.77
CA SER A 99 4.29 -33.49 5.90
C SER A 99 5.17 -32.23 5.81
N VAL A 100 5.26 -31.62 4.62
CA VAL A 100 6.03 -30.39 4.39
C VAL A 100 5.10 -29.18 4.25
N LEU A 101 3.97 -29.34 3.57
CA LEU A 101 3.01 -28.26 3.33
C LEU A 101 2.14 -27.97 4.57
N ASP A 102 1.77 -28.99 5.33
CA ASP A 102 0.87 -28.94 6.49
C ASP A 102 1.47 -29.76 7.65
N PRO A 103 2.60 -29.32 8.22
CA PRO A 103 3.33 -30.07 9.25
C PRO A 103 2.59 -30.12 10.60
N ASP A 104 1.71 -29.17 10.89
CA ASP A 104 0.89 -29.10 12.10
C ASP A 104 -0.49 -29.76 11.94
N GLY A 105 -0.92 -30.02 10.70
CA GLY A 105 -2.11 -30.82 10.40
C GLY A 105 -3.41 -30.03 10.45
N ASP A 106 -3.35 -28.70 10.38
CA ASP A 106 -4.52 -27.83 10.45
C ASP A 106 -5.24 -27.67 9.09
N GLY A 107 -4.63 -28.17 8.01
CA GLY A 107 -5.19 -28.16 6.67
C GLY A 107 -4.99 -26.85 5.91
N ALA A 108 -4.08 -25.99 6.34
CA ALA A 108 -3.77 -24.72 5.70
C ALA A 108 -2.26 -24.53 5.45
N VAL A 109 -1.93 -23.46 4.72
CA VAL A 109 -0.56 -22.96 4.54
C VAL A 109 -0.50 -21.48 4.91
N ASP A 110 0.63 -21.06 5.44
CA ASP A 110 0.89 -19.64 5.71
C ASP A 110 1.60 -19.00 4.51
N VAL A 111 0.89 -18.09 3.85
CA VAL A 111 1.40 -17.23 2.75
C VAL A 111 1.07 -15.76 3.02
N SER A 112 0.96 -15.39 4.30
CA SER A 112 0.76 -14.00 4.76
C SER A 112 2.05 -13.17 4.66
N GLY A 113 1.95 -11.85 4.78
CA GLY A 113 3.08 -10.95 4.55
C GLY A 113 3.10 -10.43 3.12
N GLY A 114 4.23 -9.82 2.75
CA GLY A 114 4.49 -9.30 1.41
C GLY A 114 3.84 -7.95 1.16
N PHE A 115 3.86 -7.52 -0.09
CA PHE A 115 3.34 -6.22 -0.50
C PHE A 115 2.25 -6.37 -1.55
N HIS A 116 1.18 -5.61 -1.38
CA HIS A 116 0.29 -5.28 -2.47
C HIS A 116 1.08 -4.65 -3.62
N ASP A 117 0.82 -5.07 -4.84
CA ASP A 117 1.61 -4.67 -6.00
C ASP A 117 1.49 -3.18 -6.32
N ALA A 118 0.26 -2.70 -6.50
CA ALA A 118 -0.01 -1.38 -7.03
C ALA A 118 -0.98 -0.59 -6.12
N GLY A 119 -1.98 0.05 -6.71
CA GLY A 119 -3.17 0.49 -6.00
C GLY A 119 -4.19 -0.61 -5.70
N ASP A 120 -3.90 -1.86 -6.08
CA ASP A 120 -4.68 -3.08 -5.86
C ASP A 120 -4.16 -3.87 -4.66
N HIS A 121 -4.74 -5.03 -4.36
CA HIS A 121 -4.33 -5.81 -3.19
C HIS A 121 -3.79 -7.20 -3.52
N VAL A 122 -3.50 -7.48 -4.80
CA VAL A 122 -2.83 -8.73 -5.21
C VAL A 122 -1.34 -8.65 -4.89
N LYS A 123 -0.78 -9.77 -4.43
CA LYS A 123 0.67 -9.93 -4.20
C LYS A 123 1.26 -10.67 -5.40
N PHE A 124 1.69 -9.94 -6.43
CA PHE A 124 2.19 -10.51 -7.68
C PHE A 124 3.69 -10.85 -7.60
N GLY A 125 4.05 -12.11 -7.91
CA GLY A 125 5.42 -12.60 -7.68
C GLY A 125 6.55 -11.88 -8.41
N MET A 126 6.36 -11.57 -9.69
CA MET A 126 7.40 -10.88 -10.48
C MET A 126 7.72 -9.48 -9.95
N PRO A 127 6.76 -8.54 -9.85
CA PRO A 127 7.05 -7.20 -9.34
C PRO A 127 7.50 -7.23 -7.87
N GLU A 128 7.00 -8.17 -7.07
CA GLU A 128 7.42 -8.30 -5.67
C GLU A 128 8.89 -8.74 -5.55
N ALA A 129 9.29 -9.78 -6.27
CA ALA A 129 10.68 -10.26 -6.29
C ALA A 129 11.65 -9.27 -6.94
N TYR A 130 11.23 -8.60 -8.02
CA TYR A 130 11.98 -7.51 -8.62
C TYR A 130 12.19 -6.35 -7.64
N SER A 131 11.15 -5.96 -6.90
CA SER A 131 11.20 -4.86 -5.94
C SER A 131 12.12 -5.19 -4.78
N GLY A 132 11.97 -6.35 -4.16
CA GLY A 132 12.83 -6.80 -3.08
C GLY A 132 14.32 -6.89 -3.50
N SER A 133 14.60 -7.44 -4.67
CA SER A 133 15.98 -7.57 -5.17
C SER A 133 16.59 -6.24 -5.65
N THR A 134 15.82 -5.36 -6.28
CA THR A 134 16.31 -4.08 -6.80
C THR A 134 16.46 -3.04 -5.68
N LEU A 135 15.53 -3.01 -4.71
CA LEU A 135 15.71 -2.21 -3.48
C LEU A 135 16.94 -2.68 -2.71
N GLY A 136 17.13 -4.01 -2.61
CA GLY A 136 18.31 -4.61 -2.01
C GLY A 136 19.60 -4.25 -2.74
N TRP A 137 19.57 -4.21 -4.07
CA TRP A 137 20.70 -3.77 -4.89
C TRP A 137 21.00 -2.28 -4.68
N GLY A 138 19.99 -1.40 -4.68
CA GLY A 138 20.18 0.02 -4.40
C GLY A 138 20.79 0.27 -3.00
N PHE A 139 20.36 -0.48 -1.99
CA PHE A 139 20.95 -0.44 -0.65
C PHE A 139 22.37 -0.99 -0.62
N TYR A 140 22.66 -2.09 -1.32
CA TYR A 140 24.01 -2.64 -1.49
C TYR A 140 24.97 -1.61 -2.11
N GLU A 141 24.52 -0.93 -3.16
CA GLU A 141 25.34 0.04 -3.88
C GLU A 141 25.57 1.33 -3.08
N PHE A 142 24.54 1.85 -2.42
CA PHE A 142 24.59 3.19 -1.83
C PHE A 142 24.37 3.21 -0.33
N ARG A 143 24.66 2.11 0.38
CA ARG A 143 24.49 1.94 1.84
C ARG A 143 24.87 3.18 2.66
N GLN A 144 26.06 3.73 2.40
CA GLN A 144 26.57 4.90 3.11
C GLN A 144 25.62 6.10 3.02
N GLN A 145 24.94 6.28 1.89
CA GLN A 145 23.98 7.38 1.70
C GLN A 145 22.70 7.15 2.51
N TYR A 146 22.22 5.90 2.63
CA TYR A 146 21.14 5.57 3.56
C TYR A 146 21.55 5.82 5.01
N GLU A 147 22.75 5.41 5.42
CA GLU A 147 23.25 5.63 6.78
C GLU A 147 23.42 7.13 7.09
N THR A 148 24.02 7.88 6.18
CA THR A 148 24.29 9.32 6.36
C THR A 148 23.00 10.15 6.46
N THR A 149 21.94 9.70 5.78
CA THR A 149 20.62 10.35 5.81
C THR A 149 19.68 9.76 6.87
N GLY A 150 20.13 8.81 7.68
CA GLY A 150 19.32 8.15 8.70
C GLY A 150 18.22 7.22 8.16
N GLN A 151 18.31 6.82 6.89
CA GLN A 151 17.30 6.01 6.19
C GLN A 151 17.61 4.50 6.19
N ALA A 152 18.75 4.09 6.74
CA ALA A 152 19.18 2.68 6.70
C ALA A 152 18.24 1.73 7.47
N GLU A 153 17.72 2.13 8.63
CA GLU A 153 16.82 1.24 9.40
C GLU A 153 15.49 1.00 8.67
N HIS A 154 14.90 2.03 8.07
CA HIS A 154 13.68 1.88 7.30
C HIS A 154 13.90 0.96 6.09
N ALA A 155 14.97 1.18 5.32
CA ALA A 155 15.35 0.30 4.21
C ALA A 155 15.50 -1.16 4.68
N LYS A 156 16.17 -1.38 5.81
CA LYS A 156 16.35 -2.72 6.40
C LYS A 156 15.02 -3.36 6.81
N THR A 157 14.07 -2.60 7.37
CA THR A 157 12.71 -3.11 7.66
C THR A 157 12.01 -3.57 6.39
N LEU A 158 12.02 -2.76 5.33
CA LEU A 158 11.41 -3.12 4.04
C LEU A 158 12.04 -4.38 3.44
N LEU A 159 13.37 -4.45 3.43
CA LEU A 159 14.11 -5.61 2.93
C LEU A 159 13.82 -6.87 3.72
N ARG A 160 13.68 -6.79 5.05
CA ARG A 160 13.25 -7.92 5.87
C ARG A 160 11.83 -8.35 5.52
N TYR A 161 10.90 -7.40 5.36
CA TYR A 161 9.50 -7.71 5.06
C TYR A 161 9.34 -8.48 3.73
N PHE A 162 10.03 -8.03 2.66
CA PHE A 162 10.05 -8.76 1.37
C PHE A 162 10.62 -10.18 1.54
N ASN A 163 11.76 -10.31 2.20
CA ASN A 163 12.48 -11.57 2.23
C ASN A 163 11.91 -12.57 3.25
N ASP A 164 11.26 -12.08 4.31
CA ASP A 164 10.51 -12.92 5.24
C ASP A 164 9.27 -13.49 4.58
N TYR A 165 8.60 -12.73 3.71
CA TYR A 165 7.54 -13.23 2.85
C TYR A 165 8.04 -14.33 1.90
N PHE A 166 9.15 -14.11 1.17
CA PHE A 166 9.68 -15.16 0.28
C PHE A 166 10.08 -16.43 1.03
N MET A 167 10.69 -16.31 2.23
CA MET A 167 11.01 -17.47 3.06
C MET A 167 9.76 -18.20 3.55
N ARG A 168 8.72 -17.46 3.95
CA ARG A 168 7.44 -18.02 4.41
C ARG A 168 6.71 -18.75 3.28
N CYS A 169 6.73 -18.18 2.08
CA CYS A 169 6.16 -18.78 0.88
C CYS A 169 6.99 -19.94 0.30
N THR A 170 8.16 -20.26 0.87
CA THR A 170 9.03 -21.35 0.39
C THR A 170 8.96 -22.57 1.31
N PHE A 171 8.47 -23.69 0.77
CA PHE A 171 8.25 -24.91 1.53
C PHE A 171 9.44 -25.87 1.35
N LEU A 172 10.26 -25.97 2.40
CA LEU A 172 11.46 -26.81 2.42
C LEU A 172 11.18 -28.17 3.08
N ASP A 173 11.64 -29.26 2.46
CA ASP A 173 11.66 -30.57 3.12
C ASP A 173 12.75 -30.67 4.20
N SER A 174 12.83 -31.83 4.87
CA SER A 174 13.80 -32.07 5.95
C SER A 174 15.26 -32.05 5.50
N THR A 175 15.54 -32.13 4.20
CA THR A 175 16.89 -32.01 3.62
C THR A 175 17.24 -30.55 3.28
N GLY A 176 16.27 -29.64 3.39
CA GLY A 176 16.41 -28.23 3.01
C GLY A 176 16.10 -27.95 1.55
N LYS A 177 15.50 -28.92 0.83
CA LYS A 177 15.13 -28.78 -0.58
C LYS A 177 13.76 -28.13 -0.72
N ALA A 178 13.62 -27.14 -1.59
CA ALA A 178 12.33 -26.52 -1.87
C ALA A 178 11.46 -27.45 -2.73
N ILE A 179 10.27 -27.79 -2.23
CA ILE A 179 9.29 -28.63 -2.93
C ILE A 179 8.18 -27.81 -3.60
N ALA A 180 7.90 -26.62 -3.08
CA ALA A 180 6.90 -25.70 -3.57
C ALA A 180 7.28 -24.26 -3.17
N PHE A 181 6.90 -23.30 -3.99
CA PHE A 181 7.05 -21.88 -3.72
C PHE A 181 5.77 -21.14 -4.11
N CYS A 182 5.11 -20.48 -3.16
CA CYS A 182 3.96 -19.62 -3.46
C CYS A 182 4.47 -18.29 -4.02
N TYR A 183 4.30 -18.08 -5.32
CA TYR A 183 4.79 -16.86 -5.96
C TYR A 183 3.71 -15.78 -6.03
N GLN A 184 2.43 -16.09 -5.81
CA GLN A 184 1.38 -15.07 -5.86
C GLN A 184 0.22 -15.44 -4.93
N VAL A 185 -0.37 -14.42 -4.31
CA VAL A 185 -1.61 -14.56 -3.52
C VAL A 185 -2.61 -13.49 -3.96
N GLY A 186 -3.82 -13.94 -4.28
CA GLY A 186 -4.87 -13.11 -4.89
C GLY A 186 -5.06 -13.39 -6.38
N ASP A 187 -6.26 -13.09 -6.88
CA ASP A 187 -6.61 -13.15 -8.29
C ASP A 187 -7.02 -11.73 -8.75
N GLY A 188 -6.33 -11.21 -9.77
CA GLY A 188 -6.56 -9.85 -10.24
C GLY A 188 -7.99 -9.57 -10.72
N ASP A 189 -8.68 -10.54 -11.31
CA ASP A 189 -10.07 -10.31 -11.76
C ASP A 189 -11.03 -10.17 -10.58
N VAL A 190 -10.76 -10.90 -9.48
CA VAL A 190 -11.55 -10.84 -8.24
C VAL A 190 -11.24 -9.54 -7.49
N ASP A 191 -9.95 -9.21 -7.35
CA ASP A 191 -9.48 -8.03 -6.62
C ASP A 191 -9.90 -6.73 -7.31
N HIS A 192 -9.77 -6.68 -8.65
CA HIS A 192 -10.05 -5.48 -9.42
C HIS A 192 -11.54 -5.16 -9.57
N ALA A 193 -12.42 -6.04 -9.09
CA ALA A 193 -13.85 -5.79 -9.00
C ALA A 193 -14.24 -4.88 -7.81
N TYR A 194 -13.33 -4.64 -6.86
CA TYR A 194 -13.59 -3.88 -5.64
C TYR A 194 -12.67 -2.65 -5.53
N TRP A 195 -13.18 -1.62 -4.84
CA TRP A 195 -12.46 -0.39 -4.53
C TRP A 195 -12.77 0.06 -3.10
N ASN A 196 -11.93 -0.35 -2.16
CA ASN A 196 -12.04 -0.13 -0.71
C ASN A 196 -10.66 -0.29 -0.06
N ALA A 197 -10.53 0.05 1.22
CA ALA A 197 -9.28 -0.19 1.96
C ALA A 197 -9.06 -1.70 2.24
N PRO A 198 -7.80 -2.20 2.17
CA PRO A 198 -7.49 -3.63 2.26
C PRO A 198 -7.83 -4.26 3.62
N GLU A 199 -7.85 -3.47 4.69
CA GLU A 199 -8.22 -3.91 6.05
C GLU A 199 -9.68 -4.37 6.14
N ASN A 200 -10.51 -3.97 5.17
CA ASN A 200 -11.93 -4.33 5.08
C ASN A 200 -12.21 -5.45 4.07
N ASP A 201 -11.19 -6.00 3.41
CA ASP A 201 -11.38 -7.06 2.42
C ASP A 201 -11.70 -8.42 3.05
N ASP A 202 -12.74 -9.07 2.52
CA ASP A 202 -13.08 -10.46 2.81
C ASP A 202 -13.20 -11.32 1.54
N MET A 203 -12.62 -10.84 0.43
CA MET A 203 -12.67 -11.50 -0.87
C MET A 203 -11.87 -12.82 -0.90
N PHE A 204 -12.24 -13.70 -1.83
CA PHE A 204 -11.48 -14.91 -2.10
C PHE A 204 -10.08 -14.58 -2.66
N ARG A 205 -9.04 -15.15 -2.05
CA ARG A 205 -7.63 -14.95 -2.46
C ARG A 205 -6.94 -16.29 -2.66
N ARG A 206 -6.68 -16.64 -3.91
CA ARG A 206 -6.02 -17.90 -4.29
C ARG A 206 -4.50 -17.80 -4.15
N GLY A 207 -3.86 -18.85 -3.66
CA GLY A 207 -2.40 -19.01 -3.73
C GLY A 207 -1.94 -19.72 -5.00
N TRP A 208 -0.94 -19.17 -5.68
CA TRP A 208 -0.34 -19.73 -6.88
C TRP A 208 1.07 -20.22 -6.59
N PHE A 209 1.31 -21.50 -6.83
CA PHE A 209 2.52 -22.21 -6.46
C PHE A 209 3.29 -22.68 -7.67
N ALA A 210 4.62 -22.53 -7.61
CA ALA A 210 5.56 -23.25 -8.44
C ALA A 210 5.85 -24.62 -7.81
N THR A 211 5.84 -25.67 -8.63
CA THR A 211 6.24 -27.04 -8.28
C THR A 211 7.12 -27.62 -9.40
N ASP A 212 7.69 -28.81 -9.22
CA ASP A 212 8.42 -29.50 -10.30
C ASP A 212 7.56 -29.75 -11.55
N GLU A 213 6.24 -29.89 -11.35
CA GLU A 213 5.25 -30.16 -12.40
C GLU A 213 4.72 -28.86 -13.03
N MET A 214 4.83 -27.74 -12.31
CA MET A 214 4.37 -26.40 -12.71
C MET A 214 5.46 -25.36 -12.40
N PRO A 215 6.58 -25.37 -13.13
CA PRO A 215 7.69 -24.47 -12.85
C PRO A 215 7.36 -23.02 -13.22
N SER A 216 7.84 -22.08 -12.40
CA SER A 216 7.90 -20.65 -12.67
C SER A 216 9.33 -20.19 -12.38
N THR A 217 10.24 -20.54 -13.28
CA THR A 217 11.68 -20.34 -13.13
C THR A 217 12.04 -18.87 -12.91
N ASP A 218 11.33 -17.98 -13.58
CA ASP A 218 11.39 -16.52 -13.40
C ASP A 218 11.08 -16.09 -11.96
N CYS A 219 9.87 -16.36 -11.44
CA CYS A 219 9.47 -15.96 -10.09
C CYS A 219 10.35 -16.61 -9.01
N VAL A 220 10.69 -17.90 -9.19
CA VAL A 220 11.56 -18.63 -8.27
C VAL A 220 12.97 -18.03 -8.25
N ALA A 221 13.55 -17.74 -9.41
CA ALA A 221 14.89 -17.15 -9.50
C ALA A 221 14.90 -15.70 -9.00
N ALA A 222 13.90 -14.89 -9.35
CA ALA A 222 13.80 -13.52 -8.86
C ALA A 222 13.73 -13.47 -7.33
N ALA A 223 12.96 -14.35 -6.69
CA ALA A 223 12.91 -14.46 -5.23
C ALA A 223 14.26 -14.93 -4.65
N ALA A 224 14.94 -15.87 -5.31
CA ALA A 224 16.30 -16.28 -4.94
C ALA A 224 17.30 -15.11 -5.01
N ALA A 225 17.19 -14.26 -6.02
CA ALA A 225 18.01 -13.06 -6.16
C ALA A 225 17.77 -12.07 -5.01
N SER A 226 16.51 -11.81 -4.64
CA SER A 226 16.16 -10.97 -3.49
C SER A 226 16.80 -11.49 -2.20
N LEU A 227 16.69 -12.79 -1.94
CA LEU A 227 17.26 -13.41 -0.75
C LEU A 227 18.81 -13.39 -0.76
N ALA A 228 19.43 -13.55 -1.94
CA ALA A 228 20.88 -13.53 -2.08
C ALA A 228 21.47 -12.12 -1.86
N VAL A 229 20.87 -11.07 -2.43
CA VAL A 229 21.29 -9.69 -2.13
C VAL A 229 21.00 -9.33 -0.68
N ASN A 230 19.93 -9.88 -0.08
CA ASN A 230 19.64 -9.66 1.33
C ASN A 230 20.72 -10.28 2.24
N TYR A 231 21.25 -11.45 1.90
CA TYR A 231 22.45 -11.97 2.58
C TYR A 231 23.60 -10.97 2.50
N MET A 232 23.88 -10.41 1.31
CA MET A 232 24.98 -9.44 1.15
C MET A 232 24.78 -8.20 2.02
N ASN A 233 23.54 -7.77 2.21
CA ASN A 233 23.21 -6.60 3.01
C ASN A 233 23.21 -6.84 4.52
N PHE A 234 23.01 -8.07 4.99
CA PHE A 234 22.90 -8.37 6.42
C PHE A 234 24.07 -9.19 6.97
N LYS A 235 24.95 -9.75 6.13
CA LYS A 235 26.02 -10.68 6.57
C LYS A 235 26.93 -10.14 7.68
N ASP A 236 27.14 -8.83 7.73
CA ASP A 236 28.02 -8.18 8.72
C ASP A 236 27.26 -7.66 9.95
N GLU A 237 25.97 -7.33 9.82
CA GLU A 237 25.14 -6.76 10.91
C GLU A 237 24.27 -7.82 11.63
N ASP A 238 23.71 -8.76 10.88
CA ASP A 238 22.86 -9.85 11.38
C ASP A 238 23.20 -11.16 10.61
N PRO A 239 24.33 -11.80 10.95
CA PRO A 239 24.83 -12.97 10.22
C PRO A 239 23.89 -14.18 10.30
N GLN A 240 23.10 -14.30 11.38
CA GLN A 240 22.15 -15.40 11.53
C GLN A 240 20.99 -15.26 10.54
N TYR A 241 20.41 -14.05 10.45
CA TYR A 241 19.38 -13.77 9.47
C TYR A 241 19.90 -13.87 8.04
N ALA A 242 21.07 -13.29 7.77
CA ALA A 242 21.71 -13.38 6.46
C ALA A 242 21.90 -14.85 6.04
N ALA A 243 22.42 -15.70 6.93
CA ALA A 243 22.58 -17.13 6.65
C ALA A 243 21.25 -17.83 6.36
N LYS A 244 20.15 -17.41 7.01
CA LYS A 244 18.79 -17.88 6.69
C LYS A 244 18.40 -17.45 5.27
N CYS A 245 18.57 -16.18 4.90
CA CYS A 245 18.31 -15.72 3.53
C CYS A 245 19.12 -16.51 2.51
N LEU A 246 20.43 -16.71 2.73
CA LEU A 246 21.28 -17.47 1.82
C LEU A 246 20.83 -18.93 1.70
N LYS A 247 20.40 -19.58 2.80
CA LYS A 247 19.85 -20.95 2.76
C LYS A 247 18.66 -21.04 1.80
N TYR A 248 17.71 -20.12 1.92
CA TYR A 248 16.52 -20.11 1.07
C TYR A 248 16.84 -19.70 -0.37
N ALA A 249 17.74 -18.73 -0.59
CA ALA A 249 18.21 -18.36 -1.91
C ALA A 249 18.81 -19.55 -2.66
N LYS A 250 19.68 -20.34 -2.00
CA LYS A 250 20.26 -21.56 -2.55
C LYS A 250 19.20 -22.62 -2.86
N ALA A 251 18.22 -22.81 -1.97
CA ALA A 251 17.15 -23.78 -2.16
C ALA A 251 16.23 -23.42 -3.35
N LEU A 252 15.90 -22.14 -3.52
CA LEU A 252 15.11 -21.66 -4.66
C LEU A 252 15.90 -21.73 -5.97
N PHE A 253 17.19 -21.38 -5.97
CA PHE A 253 18.02 -21.54 -7.15
C PHE A 253 18.18 -23.02 -7.57
N GLU A 254 18.43 -23.92 -6.61
CA GLU A 254 18.44 -25.37 -6.86
C GLU A 254 17.09 -25.86 -7.41
N PHE A 255 15.98 -25.32 -6.91
CA PHE A 255 14.65 -25.62 -7.42
C PHE A 255 14.46 -25.15 -8.86
N ALA A 256 14.86 -23.92 -9.21
CA ALA A 256 14.85 -23.45 -10.59
C ALA A 256 15.76 -24.29 -11.50
N GLU A 257 16.94 -24.68 -11.01
CA GLU A 257 17.93 -25.46 -11.73
C GLU A 257 17.43 -26.87 -12.07
N ARG A 258 16.88 -27.58 -11.07
CA ARG A 258 16.49 -29.00 -11.17
C ARG A 258 15.21 -29.25 -11.96
N CYS A 259 14.40 -28.21 -12.18
CA CYS A 259 13.15 -28.34 -12.93
C CYS A 259 13.45 -28.89 -14.34
N PRO A 260 12.80 -30.00 -14.75
CA PRO A 260 13.11 -30.69 -16.01
C PRO A 260 12.80 -29.83 -17.24
N THR A 261 11.83 -28.92 -17.10
CA THR A 261 11.51 -27.88 -18.08
C THR A 261 11.51 -26.55 -17.34
N LYS A 262 12.33 -25.60 -17.77
CA LYS A 262 12.28 -24.21 -17.27
C LYS A 262 11.21 -23.43 -18.04
N SER A 263 10.41 -22.65 -17.34
CA SER A 263 9.32 -21.85 -17.92
C SER A 263 9.06 -20.61 -17.09
N CYS A 264 8.49 -19.60 -17.74
CA CYS A 264 7.97 -18.43 -17.06
C CYS A 264 6.68 -18.76 -16.29
N ASN A 265 6.21 -17.78 -15.54
CA ASN A 265 4.93 -17.78 -14.87
C ASN A 265 3.77 -18.09 -15.83
N ALA A 266 2.71 -18.68 -15.28
CA ALA A 266 1.55 -19.17 -16.03
C ALA A 266 0.28 -18.43 -15.60
N ASP A 267 -0.80 -19.16 -15.29
CA ASP A 267 -2.14 -18.59 -15.15
C ASP A 267 -2.31 -17.56 -14.01
N GLY A 268 -1.48 -17.57 -12.96
CA GLY A 268 -1.64 -16.66 -11.81
C GLY A 268 -1.60 -15.17 -12.20
N PRO A 269 -0.52 -14.70 -12.84
CA PRO A 269 -0.37 -13.30 -13.23
C PRO A 269 -1.25 -12.87 -14.40
N LYS A 270 -1.89 -13.81 -15.12
CA LYS A 270 -2.73 -13.57 -16.30
C LYS A 270 -2.12 -12.53 -17.24
N GLY A 271 -2.90 -11.52 -17.65
CA GLY A 271 -2.46 -10.41 -18.47
C GLY A 271 -1.86 -9.22 -17.69
N TYR A 272 -1.68 -9.34 -16.37
CA TYR A 272 -1.13 -8.28 -15.53
C TYR A 272 0.41 -8.30 -15.57
N TYR A 273 1.01 -9.41 -15.15
CA TYR A 273 2.47 -9.58 -15.06
C TYR A 273 2.95 -10.82 -15.81
N THR A 274 2.56 -10.98 -17.08
CA THR A 274 3.08 -12.05 -17.93
C THR A 274 4.59 -11.88 -18.13
N SER A 275 5.36 -12.85 -17.65
CA SER A 275 6.79 -12.89 -17.91
C SER A 275 7.07 -13.44 -19.31
N SER A 276 8.08 -12.88 -19.95
CA SER A 276 8.47 -13.22 -21.32
C SER A 276 9.72 -14.09 -21.40
N LYS A 277 10.49 -14.14 -20.32
CA LYS A 277 11.78 -14.85 -20.20
C LYS A 277 12.09 -15.12 -18.74
N TRP A 278 12.84 -16.19 -18.49
CA TRP A 278 13.31 -16.56 -17.15
C TRP A 278 14.84 -16.47 -17.04
N GLN A 279 15.53 -16.38 -18.19
CA GLN A 279 16.98 -16.46 -18.28
C GLN A 279 17.66 -15.28 -17.57
N ASP A 280 17.09 -14.09 -17.69
CA ASP A 280 17.55 -12.89 -17.01
C ASP A 280 17.42 -13.01 -15.50
N ASP A 281 16.27 -13.41 -14.96
CA ASP A 281 16.09 -13.62 -13.52
C ASP A 281 17.02 -14.72 -12.97
N TYR A 282 17.21 -15.79 -13.75
CA TYR A 282 18.13 -16.88 -13.40
C TYR A 282 19.58 -16.41 -13.37
N CYS A 283 20.02 -15.62 -14.36
CA CYS A 283 21.35 -15.02 -14.36
C CYS A 283 21.52 -13.96 -13.26
N TRP A 284 20.48 -13.19 -12.96
CA TRP A 284 20.44 -12.22 -11.86
C TRP A 284 20.66 -12.92 -10.52
N ALA A 285 19.90 -13.98 -10.25
CA ALA A 285 20.03 -14.80 -9.04
C ALA A 285 21.41 -15.47 -8.93
N GLY A 286 21.88 -16.09 -10.02
CA GLY A 286 23.18 -16.75 -10.07
C GLY A 286 24.34 -15.78 -9.83
N SER A 287 24.26 -14.55 -10.35
CA SER A 287 25.29 -13.52 -10.14
C SER A 287 25.36 -13.09 -8.67
N TRP A 288 24.20 -12.86 -8.03
CA TRP A 288 24.15 -12.58 -6.59
C TRP A 288 24.66 -13.75 -5.74
N LEU A 289 24.28 -14.98 -6.08
CA LEU A 289 24.74 -16.17 -5.36
C LEU A 289 26.24 -16.37 -5.52
N TYR A 290 26.82 -16.07 -6.68
CA TYR A 290 28.27 -16.06 -6.86
C TYR A 290 28.93 -15.00 -5.98
N LEU A 291 28.43 -13.76 -5.96
CA LEU A 291 28.97 -12.72 -5.07
C LEU A 291 28.88 -13.12 -3.59
N ALA A 292 27.80 -13.79 -3.19
CA ALA A 292 27.56 -14.26 -1.83
C ALA A 292 28.46 -15.41 -1.40
N THR A 293 28.76 -16.35 -2.30
CA THR A 293 29.35 -17.67 -1.96
C THR A 293 30.72 -17.92 -2.57
N LYS A 294 31.01 -17.30 -3.71
CA LYS A 294 32.16 -17.57 -4.59
C LYS A 294 32.21 -19.00 -5.13
N GLU A 295 31.09 -19.73 -5.10
CA GLU A 295 30.98 -21.06 -5.67
C GLU A 295 30.90 -20.97 -7.20
N ASP A 296 31.90 -21.52 -7.89
CA ASP A 296 32.02 -21.41 -9.37
C ASP A 296 30.82 -21.99 -10.13
N HIS A 297 30.07 -22.90 -9.50
CA HIS A 297 28.80 -23.43 -10.01
C HIS A 297 27.87 -22.31 -10.50
N TYR A 298 27.61 -21.31 -9.65
CA TYR A 298 26.65 -20.24 -9.97
C TYR A 298 27.11 -19.40 -11.17
N LEU A 299 28.41 -19.06 -11.23
CA LEU A 299 28.94 -18.33 -12.38
C LEU A 299 28.92 -19.19 -13.65
N GLY A 300 29.20 -20.50 -13.53
CA GLY A 300 29.07 -21.45 -14.62
C GLY A 300 27.65 -21.52 -15.19
N GLU A 301 26.62 -21.47 -14.33
CA GLU A 301 25.21 -21.37 -14.73
C GLU A 301 24.90 -20.04 -15.43
N VAL A 302 25.35 -18.91 -14.86
CA VAL A 302 25.14 -17.57 -15.44
C VAL A 302 25.69 -17.50 -16.87
N LEU A 303 26.92 -17.97 -17.09
CA LEU A 303 27.60 -17.87 -18.40
C LEU A 303 26.92 -18.67 -19.51
N LYS A 304 26.10 -19.68 -19.19
CA LYS A 304 25.33 -20.46 -20.18
C LYS A 304 24.18 -19.66 -20.77
N TYR A 305 23.58 -18.78 -19.99
CA TYR A 305 22.30 -18.13 -20.32
C TYR A 305 22.41 -16.61 -20.49
N PHE A 306 23.49 -15.98 -20.02
CA PHE A 306 23.65 -14.53 -20.08
C PHE A 306 23.68 -13.99 -21.53
N ASP A 307 22.72 -13.12 -21.84
CA ASP A 307 22.70 -12.38 -23.10
C ASP A 307 23.50 -11.07 -22.96
N TYR A 308 24.72 -11.05 -23.50
CA TYR A 308 25.60 -9.89 -23.47
C TYR A 308 25.07 -8.67 -24.22
N TYR A 309 24.17 -8.83 -25.20
CA TYR A 309 23.70 -7.70 -26.01
C TYR A 309 22.37 -7.11 -25.53
N ALA A 310 21.56 -7.91 -24.83
CA ALA A 310 20.27 -7.48 -24.30
C ALA A 310 20.32 -6.22 -23.41
N PRO A 311 21.30 -6.03 -22.50
CA PRO A 311 21.36 -4.82 -21.67
C PRO A 311 21.32 -3.52 -22.47
N SER A 312 21.91 -3.49 -23.67
CA SER A 312 22.00 -2.29 -24.50
C SER A 312 20.71 -1.88 -25.22
N THR A 313 19.69 -2.76 -25.23
CA THR A 313 18.45 -2.59 -26.00
C THR A 313 17.23 -2.26 -25.14
N TRP A 314 17.28 -2.54 -23.84
CA TRP A 314 16.22 -2.27 -22.87
C TRP A 314 16.79 -1.81 -21.52
N THR A 315 15.93 -1.38 -20.59
CA THR A 315 16.36 -0.99 -19.23
C THR A 315 15.89 -1.98 -18.17
N HIS A 316 16.48 -1.92 -16.99
CA HIS A 316 16.14 -2.78 -15.85
C HIS A 316 14.67 -2.63 -15.45
N CYS A 317 13.91 -3.73 -15.43
CA CYS A 317 12.53 -3.77 -14.93
C CYS A 317 12.12 -5.18 -14.50
N TRP A 318 10.90 -5.32 -13.96
CA TRP A 318 10.39 -6.60 -13.46
C TRP A 318 10.33 -7.76 -14.47
N ASN A 319 10.38 -7.47 -15.77
CA ASN A 319 10.35 -8.47 -16.86
C ASN A 319 11.65 -8.48 -17.68
N ASP A 320 12.66 -7.68 -17.28
CA ASP A 320 13.95 -7.59 -17.96
C ASP A 320 15.03 -7.08 -17.00
N VAL A 321 15.72 -8.01 -16.33
CA VAL A 321 16.81 -7.68 -15.39
C VAL A 321 18.21 -7.84 -16.00
N TRP A 322 18.33 -7.87 -17.33
CA TRP A 322 19.62 -8.03 -18.01
C TRP A 322 20.59 -6.89 -17.70
N ALA A 323 20.10 -5.66 -17.63
CA ALA A 323 20.94 -4.51 -17.33
C ALA A 323 21.51 -4.56 -15.90
N GLY A 324 20.70 -4.93 -14.89
CA GLY A 324 21.22 -5.18 -13.56
C GLY A 324 22.23 -6.33 -13.54
N THR A 325 21.90 -7.44 -14.20
CA THR A 325 22.78 -8.62 -14.31
C THR A 325 24.14 -8.26 -14.92
N ALA A 326 24.16 -7.44 -15.97
CA ALA A 326 25.40 -6.98 -16.57
C ALA A 326 26.25 -6.11 -15.63
N CYS A 327 25.64 -5.30 -14.76
CA CYS A 327 26.37 -4.60 -13.70
C CYS A 327 27.04 -5.59 -12.73
N LEU A 328 26.33 -6.64 -12.28
CA LEU A 328 26.90 -7.61 -11.34
C LEU A 328 28.01 -8.45 -11.97
N ILE A 329 27.84 -8.89 -13.23
CA ILE A 329 28.90 -9.64 -13.92
C ILE A 329 30.13 -8.75 -14.12
N ALA A 330 29.93 -7.46 -14.42
CA ALA A 330 31.02 -6.50 -14.52
C ALA A 330 31.71 -6.22 -13.18
N GLU A 331 30.95 -6.17 -12.08
CA GLU A 331 31.50 -6.09 -10.73
C GLU A 331 32.31 -7.35 -10.36
N ILE A 332 31.78 -8.54 -10.69
CA ILE A 332 32.47 -9.81 -10.50
C ILE A 332 33.82 -9.80 -11.26
N ASP A 333 33.81 -9.32 -12.50
CA ASP A 333 35.02 -9.15 -13.32
C ASP A 333 36.03 -8.21 -12.64
N ASP A 334 35.58 -7.03 -12.22
CA ASP A 334 36.39 -6.03 -11.53
C ASP A 334 36.98 -6.52 -10.20
N LEU A 335 36.25 -7.39 -9.49
CA LEU A 335 36.67 -7.93 -8.19
C LEU A 335 37.67 -9.08 -8.30
N TYR A 336 37.50 -9.96 -9.29
CA TYR A 336 38.18 -11.26 -9.31
C TYR A 336 39.06 -11.50 -10.54
N ASP A 337 38.84 -10.78 -11.64
CA ASP A 337 39.57 -10.99 -12.90
C ASP A 337 39.99 -9.69 -13.59
N LYS A 338 40.14 -8.62 -12.81
CA LYS A 338 40.49 -7.31 -13.33
C LYS A 338 41.75 -7.35 -14.20
N ASN A 339 41.58 -7.05 -15.49
CA ASN A 339 42.61 -7.10 -16.55
C ASN A 339 43.10 -8.51 -16.94
N GLY A 340 42.45 -9.59 -16.47
CA GLY A 340 42.86 -10.98 -16.69
C GLY A 340 42.28 -11.64 -17.95
N GLN A 341 41.16 -11.13 -18.48
CA GLN A 341 40.44 -11.67 -19.66
C GLN A 341 39.87 -13.10 -19.50
N VAL A 342 40.00 -13.70 -18.31
CA VAL A 342 39.58 -15.08 -18.03
C VAL A 342 38.06 -15.18 -18.03
N LEU A 343 37.34 -14.25 -17.42
CA LEU A 343 35.89 -14.27 -17.36
C LEU A 343 35.27 -14.05 -18.75
N GLU A 344 35.82 -13.11 -19.51
CA GLU A 344 35.45 -12.87 -20.89
C GLU A 344 35.72 -14.08 -21.78
N ASP A 345 36.88 -14.73 -21.63
CA ASP A 345 37.21 -15.97 -22.33
C ASP A 345 36.28 -17.12 -21.96
N ARG A 346 35.94 -17.27 -20.67
CA ARG A 346 34.93 -18.23 -20.20
C ARG A 346 33.56 -17.96 -20.80
N TYR A 347 33.14 -16.70 -20.85
CA TYR A 347 31.88 -16.31 -21.48
C TYR A 347 31.87 -16.64 -22.97
N LYS A 348 32.94 -16.29 -23.69
CA LYS A 348 33.07 -16.59 -25.12
C LYS A 348 33.02 -18.10 -25.39
N ALA A 349 33.70 -18.89 -24.57
CA ALA A 349 33.67 -20.35 -24.66
C ALA A 349 32.27 -20.93 -24.38
N ALA A 350 31.60 -20.46 -23.32
CA ALA A 350 30.27 -20.93 -22.93
C ALA A 350 29.18 -20.60 -23.97
N THR A 351 29.34 -19.48 -24.69
CA THR A 351 28.37 -18.99 -25.68
C THR A 351 28.80 -19.22 -27.13
N ASN A 352 29.88 -19.96 -27.37
CA ASN A 352 30.45 -20.24 -28.69
C ASN A 352 30.68 -18.97 -29.54
N LYS A 353 31.14 -17.90 -28.89
CA LYS A 353 31.52 -16.64 -29.55
C LYS A 353 32.92 -16.72 -30.16
N SER A 354 33.20 -15.79 -31.08
CA SER A 354 34.53 -15.66 -31.68
C SER A 354 35.55 -15.30 -30.60
N PRO A 355 36.75 -15.90 -30.59
CA PRO A 355 37.82 -15.50 -29.67
C PRO A 355 38.27 -14.03 -29.87
N TYR A 356 37.98 -13.45 -31.04
CA TYR A 356 38.30 -12.06 -31.38
C TYR A 356 37.19 -11.06 -31.02
N GLU A 357 36.05 -11.52 -30.51
CA GLU A 357 34.99 -10.62 -30.02
C GLU A 357 35.44 -9.98 -28.71
N GLU A 358 35.49 -8.65 -28.66
CA GLU A 358 35.80 -7.92 -27.43
C GLU A 358 34.56 -7.89 -26.52
N ILE A 359 34.71 -8.48 -25.34
CA ILE A 359 33.69 -8.50 -24.29
C ILE A 359 34.09 -7.47 -23.25
N ASN A 360 33.16 -6.58 -22.92
CA ASN A 360 33.26 -5.62 -21.85
C ASN A 360 31.84 -5.41 -21.32
N PHE A 361 31.56 -5.99 -20.15
CA PHE A 361 30.23 -5.99 -19.55
C PHE A 361 29.74 -4.57 -19.23
N TRP A 362 30.61 -3.70 -18.68
CA TRP A 362 30.30 -2.29 -18.44
C TRP A 362 29.97 -1.52 -19.72
N SER A 363 30.56 -1.89 -20.87
CA SER A 363 30.27 -1.24 -22.16
C SER A 363 28.81 -1.34 -22.57
N GLN A 364 28.10 -2.38 -22.12
CA GLN A 364 26.69 -2.56 -22.44
C GLN A 364 25.83 -1.58 -21.65
N ILE A 365 26.15 -1.36 -20.37
CA ILE A 365 25.51 -0.33 -19.53
C ILE A 365 25.74 1.06 -20.11
N ALA A 366 26.99 1.38 -20.49
CA ALA A 366 27.32 2.64 -21.15
C ALA A 366 26.48 2.85 -22.42
N LYS A 367 26.32 1.82 -23.26
CA LYS A 367 25.48 1.87 -24.47
C LYS A 367 24.01 2.06 -24.14
N THR A 368 23.49 1.44 -23.07
CA THR A 368 22.11 1.65 -22.61
C THR A 368 21.90 3.12 -22.27
N VAL A 369 22.72 3.68 -21.39
CA VAL A 369 22.56 5.07 -20.94
C VAL A 369 22.80 6.04 -22.08
N ASP A 370 23.80 5.82 -22.95
CA ASP A 370 24.00 6.63 -24.16
C ASP A 370 22.81 6.56 -25.12
N GLY A 371 22.18 5.39 -25.24
CA GLY A 371 20.97 5.19 -26.05
C GLY A 371 19.78 5.97 -25.51
N TRP A 372 19.65 6.06 -24.18
CA TRP A 372 18.62 6.86 -23.50
C TRP A 372 18.89 8.35 -23.62
N MET A 373 20.13 8.80 -23.41
CA MET A 373 20.54 10.20 -23.53
C MET A 373 20.36 10.75 -24.94
N SER A 374 20.61 9.93 -25.97
CA SER A 374 20.55 10.35 -27.37
C SER A 374 19.17 10.22 -28.02
N GLY A 375 18.20 9.62 -27.32
CA GLY A 375 16.90 9.28 -27.92
C GLY A 375 16.96 8.13 -28.93
N LYS A 376 18.02 7.31 -28.90
CA LYS A 376 18.13 6.11 -29.74
C LYS A 376 17.18 5.00 -29.26
N ASN A 377 17.09 4.82 -27.95
CA ASN A 377 16.29 3.76 -27.32
C ASN A 377 14.91 4.25 -26.84
N VAL A 378 14.71 5.57 -26.79
CA VAL A 378 13.55 6.23 -26.17
C VAL A 378 13.14 7.46 -26.97
N THR A 379 11.92 7.93 -26.76
CA THR A 379 11.50 9.25 -27.24
C THR A 379 11.97 10.32 -26.25
N ILE A 380 12.63 11.36 -26.72
CA ILE A 380 12.89 12.56 -25.92
C ILE A 380 11.69 13.50 -26.07
N THR A 381 11.00 13.79 -24.97
CA THR A 381 9.85 14.70 -24.97
C THR A 381 10.29 16.14 -25.26
N PRO A 382 9.36 17.05 -25.65
CA PRO A 382 9.67 18.47 -25.78
C PRO A 382 10.34 19.09 -24.53
N GLY A 383 9.96 18.63 -23.33
CA GLY A 383 10.56 19.03 -22.05
C GLY A 383 11.91 18.37 -21.72
N GLY A 384 12.45 17.50 -22.59
CA GLY A 384 13.75 16.84 -22.40
C GLY A 384 13.71 15.57 -21.55
N TYR A 385 12.53 15.00 -21.32
CA TYR A 385 12.36 13.74 -20.60
C TYR A 385 12.57 12.53 -21.51
N ALA A 386 13.24 11.50 -21.01
CA ALA A 386 13.41 10.23 -21.71
C ALA A 386 12.21 9.31 -21.46
N PHE A 387 11.32 9.23 -22.46
CA PHE A 387 10.08 8.46 -22.46
C PHE A 387 10.23 7.14 -23.22
N LEU A 388 10.17 6.01 -22.52
CA LEU A 388 10.20 4.67 -23.13
C LEU A 388 8.80 4.16 -23.48
N ASN A 389 7.89 4.21 -22.52
CA ASN A 389 6.57 3.58 -22.59
C ASN A 389 5.55 4.41 -21.80
N GLN A 390 4.27 4.35 -22.20
CA GLN A 390 3.19 5.03 -21.48
C GLN A 390 2.90 4.42 -20.11
N TRP A 391 3.12 3.10 -19.94
CA TRP A 391 2.90 2.39 -18.68
C TRP A 391 4.11 2.53 -17.77
N GLY A 392 4.06 3.46 -16.81
CA GLY A 392 5.17 3.69 -15.89
C GLY A 392 6.40 4.25 -16.57
N SER A 393 6.25 5.35 -17.31
CA SER A 393 7.36 6.04 -17.95
C SER A 393 8.44 6.43 -16.92
N ALA A 394 8.03 6.88 -15.73
CA ALA A 394 8.90 7.26 -14.61
C ALA A 394 9.70 6.09 -14.02
N ARG A 395 9.11 4.90 -13.96
CA ARG A 395 9.76 3.66 -13.51
C ARG A 395 10.95 3.29 -14.38
N TYR A 396 10.77 3.28 -15.71
CA TYR A 396 11.87 2.96 -16.63
C TYR A 396 12.95 4.03 -16.64
N ASN A 397 12.54 5.29 -16.50
CA ASN A 397 13.46 6.41 -16.43
C ASN A 397 14.35 6.31 -15.19
N THR A 398 13.77 6.13 -14.01
CA THR A 398 14.52 5.98 -12.74
C THR A 398 15.35 4.70 -12.68
N ALA A 399 14.91 3.60 -13.31
CA ALA A 399 15.74 2.41 -13.49
C ALA A 399 17.02 2.69 -14.28
N THR A 400 16.91 3.46 -15.36
CA THR A 400 18.09 3.86 -16.14
C THR A 400 18.96 4.88 -15.40
N GLN A 401 18.36 5.74 -14.56
CA GLN A 401 19.12 6.60 -13.65
C GLN A 401 19.96 5.77 -12.68
N LEU A 402 19.40 4.72 -12.08
CA LEU A 402 20.14 3.81 -11.20
C LEU A 402 21.34 3.18 -11.93
N LEU A 403 21.14 2.68 -13.16
CA LEU A 403 22.22 2.14 -13.99
C LEU A 403 23.34 3.16 -14.24
N ALA A 404 22.99 4.41 -14.55
CA ALA A 404 23.94 5.50 -14.76
C ALA A 404 24.76 5.82 -13.51
N LEU A 405 24.13 5.79 -12.33
CA LEU A 405 24.76 6.10 -11.04
C LEU A 405 25.68 4.95 -10.58
N VAL A 406 25.24 3.70 -10.76
CA VAL A 406 26.09 2.52 -10.51
C VAL A 406 27.30 2.53 -11.45
N TYR A 407 27.10 2.83 -12.73
CA TYR A 407 28.22 2.95 -13.67
C TYR A 407 29.26 3.96 -13.18
N ASP A 408 28.86 5.19 -12.85
CA ASP A 408 29.79 6.23 -12.38
C ASP A 408 30.49 5.84 -11.06
N LYS A 409 29.79 5.14 -10.14
CA LYS A 409 30.38 4.62 -8.90
C LYS A 409 31.54 3.65 -9.19
N HIS A 410 31.40 2.80 -10.20
CA HIS A 410 32.45 1.86 -10.62
C HIS A 410 33.48 2.48 -11.59
N HIS A 411 33.25 3.69 -12.10
CA HIS A 411 34.13 4.38 -13.05
C HIS A 411 34.74 5.66 -12.46
N GLY A 412 35.48 5.49 -11.38
CA GLY A 412 36.22 6.56 -10.71
C GLY A 412 35.42 7.29 -9.63
N ASP A 413 34.16 6.89 -9.40
CA ASP A 413 33.33 7.38 -8.30
C ASP A 413 33.20 8.92 -8.30
N THR A 414 33.08 9.48 -9.51
CA THR A 414 32.92 10.91 -9.74
C THR A 414 31.83 11.17 -10.78
N PRO A 415 31.14 12.32 -10.72
CA PRO A 415 30.07 12.59 -11.67
C PRO A 415 30.58 12.66 -13.13
N SER A 416 30.01 11.84 -14.01
CA SER A 416 30.25 11.87 -15.46
C SER A 416 29.02 12.43 -16.22
N LYS A 417 29.04 12.31 -17.56
CA LYS A 417 27.85 12.62 -18.39
C LYS A 417 26.62 11.78 -18.00
N TYR A 418 26.82 10.59 -17.42
CA TYR A 418 25.77 9.66 -17.07
C TYR A 418 25.02 10.09 -15.80
N SER A 419 25.71 10.34 -14.68
CA SER A 419 25.05 10.88 -13.48
C SER A 419 24.49 12.29 -13.68
N GLN A 420 25.11 13.13 -14.52
CA GLN A 420 24.55 14.44 -14.88
C GLN A 420 23.23 14.31 -15.67
N TRP A 421 23.12 13.32 -16.56
CA TRP A 421 21.86 12.99 -17.19
C TRP A 421 20.85 12.46 -16.18
N ALA A 422 21.25 11.54 -15.30
CA ALA A 422 20.36 11.02 -14.26
C ALA A 422 19.79 12.15 -13.37
N LYS A 423 20.65 13.10 -12.99
CA LYS A 423 20.26 14.30 -12.26
C LYS A 423 19.20 15.12 -13.01
N SER A 424 19.39 15.38 -14.30
CA SER A 424 18.42 16.17 -15.07
C SER A 424 17.06 15.48 -15.18
N GLN A 425 17.05 14.15 -15.33
CA GLN A 425 15.82 13.37 -15.38
C GLN A 425 15.10 13.32 -14.02
N MET A 426 15.83 13.18 -12.90
CA MET A 426 15.21 13.28 -11.57
C MET A 426 14.66 14.67 -11.31
N GLN A 427 15.38 15.73 -11.69
CA GLN A 427 14.90 17.10 -11.55
C GLN A 427 13.64 17.34 -12.38
N TYR A 428 13.52 16.74 -13.57
CA TYR A 428 12.27 16.73 -14.33
C TYR A 428 11.14 16.12 -13.49
N LEU A 429 11.37 14.94 -12.89
CA LEU A 429 10.38 14.28 -12.03
C LEU A 429 10.03 15.09 -10.78
N MET A 430 10.95 15.90 -10.27
CA MET A 430 10.75 16.77 -9.11
C MET A 430 10.00 18.08 -9.42
N GLY A 431 9.74 18.40 -10.68
CA GLY A 431 8.97 19.60 -11.08
C GLY A 431 9.60 20.44 -12.19
N ASN A 432 10.84 20.14 -12.61
CA ASN A 432 11.52 20.86 -13.69
C ASN A 432 11.02 20.44 -15.08
N ASN A 433 9.73 20.64 -15.33
CA ASN A 433 9.08 20.22 -16.55
C ASN A 433 8.08 21.28 -17.04
N PRO A 434 7.64 21.19 -18.32
CA PRO A 434 6.80 22.22 -18.93
C PRO A 434 5.45 22.47 -18.24
N ILE A 435 4.95 21.51 -17.44
CA ILE A 435 3.67 21.61 -16.74
C ILE A 435 3.81 21.89 -15.24
N ASN A 436 5.04 22.12 -14.75
CA ASN A 436 5.35 22.38 -13.34
C ASN A 436 4.71 21.34 -12.38
N ARG A 437 4.91 20.05 -12.67
CA ARG A 437 4.34 18.92 -11.92
C ARG A 437 5.44 18.12 -11.23
N CYS A 438 5.36 17.93 -9.92
CA CYS A 438 6.19 16.91 -9.26
C CYS A 438 5.47 15.55 -9.37
N TYR A 439 6.18 14.51 -9.78
CA TYR A 439 5.64 13.15 -9.95
C TYR A 439 5.88 12.26 -8.73
N ILE A 440 6.49 12.80 -7.67
CA ILE A 440 6.67 12.15 -6.37
C ILE A 440 5.58 12.66 -5.45
N VAL A 441 4.63 11.81 -5.08
CA VAL A 441 3.45 12.19 -4.27
C VAL A 441 3.90 12.75 -2.91
N GLY A 442 3.29 13.85 -2.49
CA GLY A 442 3.56 14.51 -1.20
C GLY A 442 4.94 15.18 -1.06
N TYR A 443 5.79 15.17 -2.10
CA TYR A 443 7.12 15.77 -2.05
C TYR A 443 7.10 17.31 -2.03
N SER A 444 6.14 17.93 -2.70
CA SER A 444 5.98 19.39 -2.81
C SER A 444 4.51 19.79 -3.08
N ASP A 445 4.20 21.08 -3.02
CA ASP A 445 2.83 21.58 -3.28
C ASP A 445 2.32 21.30 -4.71
N ILE A 446 3.25 21.10 -5.66
CA ILE A 446 2.98 20.78 -7.06
C ILE A 446 3.01 19.27 -7.35
N SER A 447 3.13 18.42 -6.33
CA SER A 447 3.10 16.97 -6.48
C SER A 447 1.76 16.47 -7.04
N ALA A 448 1.77 15.35 -7.74
CA ALA A 448 0.56 14.57 -8.03
C ALA A 448 -0.20 14.29 -6.72
N LYS A 449 -1.53 14.39 -6.75
CA LYS A 449 -2.40 14.33 -5.58
C LYS A 449 -3.42 13.20 -5.63
N PHE A 450 -3.65 12.62 -6.81
CA PHE A 450 -4.68 11.61 -7.02
C PHE A 450 -4.08 10.33 -7.64
N PRO A 451 -3.12 9.66 -6.95
CA PRO A 451 -2.61 8.38 -7.42
C PRO A 451 -3.75 7.35 -7.55
N HIS A 452 -3.65 6.38 -8.45
CA HIS A 452 -4.63 5.29 -8.55
C HIS A 452 -4.38 4.30 -7.41
N HIS A 453 -4.83 4.58 -6.19
CA HIS A 453 -4.53 3.75 -5.02
C HIS A 453 -5.72 3.61 -4.07
N ARG A 454 -6.21 2.38 -3.87
CA ARG A 454 -7.41 2.09 -3.08
C ARG A 454 -7.31 2.59 -1.64
N ALA A 455 -6.33 2.09 -0.88
CA ALA A 455 -6.17 2.42 0.54
C ALA A 455 -6.01 3.94 0.76
N ALA A 456 -5.05 4.57 0.08
CA ALA A 456 -4.80 6.01 0.21
C ALA A 456 -5.99 6.88 -0.22
N SER A 457 -6.73 6.47 -1.26
CA SER A 457 -7.87 7.27 -1.74
C SER A 457 -8.98 7.38 -0.71
N GLY A 458 -9.29 6.31 0.02
CA GLY A 458 -10.48 6.24 0.87
C GLY A 458 -11.81 6.37 0.10
N LEU A 459 -11.77 6.30 -1.23
CA LEU A 459 -12.95 6.40 -2.10
C LEU A 459 -13.62 5.02 -2.22
N SER A 460 -14.84 4.99 -2.78
CA SER A 460 -15.55 3.74 -3.10
C SER A 460 -15.45 3.32 -4.57
N ARG A 461 -14.83 4.17 -5.40
CA ARG A 461 -14.52 3.93 -6.83
C ARG A 461 -13.49 4.95 -7.32
N CYS A 462 -12.72 4.61 -8.34
CA CYS A 462 -11.66 5.46 -8.86
C CYS A 462 -12.18 6.65 -9.70
N GLU A 463 -13.43 6.64 -10.16
CA GLU A 463 -14.01 7.78 -10.90
C GLU A 463 -14.48 8.91 -10.00
N ASP A 464 -14.50 8.71 -8.68
CA ASP A 464 -14.85 9.76 -7.73
C ASP A 464 -13.76 10.85 -7.73
N PRO A 465 -14.11 12.12 -8.02
CA PRO A 465 -13.14 13.21 -8.07
C PRO A 465 -12.82 13.80 -6.68
N ALA A 466 -13.37 13.25 -5.60
CA ALA A 466 -13.10 13.75 -4.26
C ALA A 466 -11.60 13.66 -3.91
N PRO A 467 -11.10 14.57 -3.05
CA PRO A 467 -9.77 14.47 -2.47
C PRO A 467 -9.51 13.09 -1.86
N HIS A 468 -8.28 12.61 -2.00
CA HIS A 468 -7.84 11.40 -1.32
C HIS A 468 -7.81 11.63 0.18
N LYS A 469 -8.19 10.61 0.94
CA LYS A 469 -8.20 10.63 2.40
C LYS A 469 -6.78 10.73 2.98
N HIS A 470 -5.82 10.02 2.37
CA HIS A 470 -4.45 9.94 2.83
C HIS A 470 -3.48 10.48 1.78
N VAL A 471 -2.36 11.03 2.23
CA VAL A 471 -1.26 11.38 1.32
C VAL A 471 -0.34 10.17 1.18
N LEU A 472 -0.28 9.60 -0.02
CA LEU A 472 0.58 8.46 -0.33
C LEU A 472 2.03 8.89 -0.56
N TYR A 473 2.69 9.34 0.50
CA TYR A 473 4.01 9.96 0.40
C TYR A 473 5.05 9.09 -0.31
N GLY A 474 5.79 9.71 -1.23
CA GLY A 474 6.90 9.09 -1.93
C GLY A 474 6.54 8.14 -3.06
N ALA A 475 5.25 7.88 -3.29
CA ALA A 475 4.82 7.11 -4.46
C ALA A 475 5.26 7.83 -5.74
N LEU A 476 5.94 7.11 -6.62
CA LEU A 476 6.26 7.59 -7.95
C LEU A 476 5.10 7.23 -8.88
N VAL A 477 4.32 8.23 -9.29
CA VAL A 477 3.25 7.98 -10.26
C VAL A 477 3.85 7.61 -11.62
N GLY A 478 3.04 7.01 -12.50
CA GLY A 478 3.47 6.53 -13.82
C GLY A 478 4.27 7.52 -14.67
N GLY A 479 4.06 8.83 -14.48
CA GLY A 479 4.93 9.88 -15.04
C GLY A 479 4.26 10.67 -16.17
N PRO A 480 5.04 11.44 -16.95
CA PRO A 480 4.53 12.13 -18.13
C PRO A 480 4.26 11.18 -19.29
N GLY A 481 3.36 11.59 -20.18
CA GLY A 481 3.23 11.07 -21.54
C GLY A 481 4.34 11.57 -22.47
N SER A 482 4.28 11.12 -23.73
CA SER A 482 5.31 11.39 -24.75
C SER A 482 5.46 12.87 -25.16
N LYS A 483 4.54 13.74 -24.74
CA LYS A 483 4.53 15.19 -24.99
C LYS A 483 4.46 16.00 -23.70
N ASP A 484 5.01 15.45 -22.61
CA ASP A 484 5.03 16.07 -21.27
C ASP A 484 3.63 16.18 -20.62
N GLU A 485 2.60 15.55 -21.19
CA GLU A 485 1.24 15.60 -20.66
C GLU A 485 1.06 14.69 -19.45
N HIS A 486 0.27 15.15 -18.47
CA HIS A 486 -0.16 14.33 -17.33
C HIS A 486 -1.45 14.92 -16.77
N LYS A 487 -2.43 14.06 -16.50
CA LYS A 487 -3.71 14.44 -15.89
C LYS A 487 -3.83 13.78 -14.52
N ASP A 488 -3.76 14.57 -13.47
CA ASP A 488 -3.78 14.13 -12.08
C ASP A 488 -5.22 13.81 -11.63
N VAL A 489 -5.68 12.59 -11.91
CA VAL A 489 -7.00 12.06 -11.56
C VAL A 489 -6.89 10.57 -11.22
N THR A 490 -7.62 10.15 -10.18
CA THR A 490 -7.57 8.78 -9.64
C THR A 490 -7.85 7.71 -10.70
N SER A 491 -8.79 7.93 -11.63
CA SER A 491 -9.16 6.95 -12.65
C SER A 491 -8.16 6.80 -13.81
N ASP A 492 -7.09 7.61 -13.86
CA ASP A 492 -6.03 7.48 -14.86
C ASP A 492 -4.94 6.50 -14.40
N TYR A 493 -5.22 5.20 -14.55
CA TYR A 493 -4.30 4.10 -14.24
C TYR A 493 -3.14 3.96 -15.26
N ILE A 494 -2.95 4.91 -16.18
CA ILE A 494 -1.75 4.97 -17.02
C ILE A 494 -0.71 5.88 -16.35
N TYR A 495 -1.12 7.11 -16.03
CA TYR A 495 -0.19 8.15 -15.59
C TYR A 495 -0.21 8.37 -14.07
N ASN A 496 -1.28 7.98 -13.37
CA ASN A 496 -1.39 8.04 -11.89
C ASN A 496 -1.26 6.68 -11.19
N GLU A 497 -1.09 5.58 -11.93
CA GLU A 497 -0.76 4.30 -11.30
C GLU A 497 0.54 4.42 -10.50
N VAL A 498 0.58 3.69 -9.39
CA VAL A 498 1.71 3.59 -8.46
C VAL A 498 1.94 2.12 -8.15
N THR A 499 3.19 1.66 -8.14
CA THR A 499 3.51 0.25 -7.88
C THR A 499 4.82 0.08 -7.12
N ILE A 500 4.98 -1.05 -6.44
CA ILE A 500 6.23 -1.42 -5.74
C ILE A 500 7.41 -1.45 -6.69
N ASP A 501 7.16 -1.83 -7.94
CA ASP A 501 8.16 -1.90 -8.99
C ASP A 501 8.54 -0.50 -9.53
N TYR A 502 7.60 0.47 -9.52
CA TYR A 502 7.88 1.86 -9.91
C TYR A 502 8.84 2.53 -8.94
N ASN A 503 8.70 2.24 -7.64
CA ASN A 503 9.57 2.79 -6.61
C ASN A 503 10.92 2.07 -6.50
N ALA A 504 11.05 0.82 -6.95
CA ALA A 504 12.20 -0.05 -6.64
C ALA A 504 13.56 0.55 -7.02
N ALA A 505 13.73 0.90 -8.29
CA ALA A 505 14.97 1.51 -8.75
C ALA A 505 15.04 3.02 -8.40
N PHE A 506 13.89 3.66 -8.20
CA PHE A 506 13.79 5.05 -7.79
C PHE A 506 14.46 5.31 -6.42
N VAL A 507 14.25 4.43 -5.43
CA VAL A 507 14.90 4.55 -4.11
C VAL A 507 16.44 4.52 -4.26
N GLY A 508 16.97 3.55 -5.00
CA GLY A 508 18.40 3.46 -5.31
C GLY A 508 18.93 4.66 -6.08
N ALA A 509 18.16 5.18 -7.04
CA ALA A 509 18.52 6.38 -7.79
C ALA A 509 18.58 7.63 -6.89
N CYS A 510 17.66 7.80 -5.94
CA CYS A 510 17.72 8.87 -4.95
C CYS A 510 19.01 8.81 -4.12
N ALA A 511 19.37 7.61 -3.64
CA ALA A 511 20.61 7.41 -2.88
C ALA A 511 21.86 7.72 -3.73
N GLY A 512 21.92 7.22 -4.98
CA GLY A 512 23.02 7.50 -5.90
C GLY A 512 23.12 8.99 -6.27
N LEU A 513 22.00 9.68 -6.45
CA LEU A 513 22.01 11.14 -6.69
C LEU A 513 22.51 11.91 -5.48
N TYR A 514 22.14 11.50 -4.26
CA TYR A 514 22.69 12.08 -3.04
C TYR A 514 24.21 11.81 -2.92
N ARG A 515 24.69 10.64 -3.34
CA ARG A 515 26.15 10.34 -3.38
C ARG A 515 26.91 11.37 -4.22
N PHE A 516 26.42 11.67 -5.41
CA PHE A 516 27.16 12.49 -6.38
C PHE A 516 26.87 14.00 -6.30
N PHE A 517 25.68 14.37 -5.81
CA PHE A 517 25.20 15.76 -5.83
C PHE A 517 24.63 16.23 -4.50
N GLY A 518 24.62 15.40 -3.46
CA GLY A 518 24.20 15.77 -2.12
C GLY A 518 25.14 16.79 -1.50
N ASP A 519 24.58 17.72 -0.74
CA ASP A 519 25.32 18.67 0.09
C ASP A 519 24.60 18.86 1.43
N SER A 520 25.19 19.66 2.31
CA SER A 520 24.67 19.88 3.67
C SER A 520 23.29 20.55 3.73
N SER A 521 22.81 21.14 2.64
CA SER A 521 21.46 21.72 2.58
C SER A 521 20.37 20.67 2.34
N MET A 522 20.73 19.53 1.75
CA MET A 522 19.81 18.43 1.48
C MET A 522 19.64 17.59 2.73
N GLN A 523 18.59 17.88 3.49
CA GLN A 523 18.22 17.20 4.73
C GLN A 523 16.91 16.45 4.58
N VAL A 524 16.74 15.39 5.36
CA VAL A 524 15.45 14.69 5.49
C VAL A 524 14.40 15.59 6.13
N THR A 525 13.12 15.29 5.90
CA THR A 525 12.01 15.93 6.61
C THR A 525 12.00 15.41 8.06
N PRO A 526 12.10 16.29 9.08
CA PRO A 526 11.94 15.90 10.48
C PRO A 526 10.52 15.38 10.77
N ASP A 527 10.39 14.51 11.77
CA ASP A 527 9.10 14.01 12.29
C ASP A 527 8.17 13.48 11.17
N PHE A 528 8.72 12.62 10.34
CA PHE A 528 8.07 12.08 9.15
C PHE A 528 7.62 10.62 9.39
N PRO A 529 6.41 10.21 8.97
CA PRO A 529 5.41 10.98 8.24
C PRO A 529 4.66 11.93 9.18
N PRO A 530 4.16 13.08 8.69
CA PRO A 530 3.35 13.96 9.52
C PRO A 530 2.11 13.21 10.00
N VAL A 531 1.73 13.43 11.26
CA VAL A 531 0.47 12.92 11.81
C VAL A 531 -0.67 13.48 10.99
N GLU A 532 -1.48 12.61 10.39
CA GLU A 532 -2.67 13.05 9.68
C GLU A 532 -3.65 13.69 10.66
N GLN A 533 -4.18 14.86 10.29
CA GLN A 533 -5.27 15.47 11.04
C GLN A 533 -6.51 14.61 10.80
N GLY A 534 -6.87 13.76 11.77
CA GLY A 534 -8.13 13.03 11.72
C GLY A 534 -9.30 14.01 11.65
N GLY A 535 -10.38 13.62 10.98
CA GLY A 535 -11.63 14.38 10.93
C GLY A 535 -12.34 14.46 12.28
N GLY A 536 -11.87 13.76 13.32
CA GLY A 536 -12.45 13.71 14.66
C GLY A 536 -12.04 14.86 15.60
N ASP A 537 -12.50 16.09 15.35
CA ASP A 537 -12.47 17.15 16.36
C ASP A 537 -13.74 17.17 17.24
N GLU A 538 -13.58 17.67 18.47
CA GLU A 538 -14.52 17.95 19.59
C GLU A 538 -15.54 16.88 20.03
N GLY A 539 -16.03 16.02 19.14
CA GLY A 539 -17.11 15.05 19.37
C GLY A 539 -16.66 13.63 19.75
N GLY A 540 -15.38 13.31 19.67
CA GLY A 540 -14.80 12.02 20.08
C GLY A 540 -14.85 10.91 19.02
N ASN A 541 -13.73 10.17 18.95
CA ASN A 541 -13.46 8.88 18.31
C ASN A 541 -13.60 8.79 16.78
N SER A 542 -12.93 7.79 16.19
CA SER A 542 -12.63 7.67 14.77
C SER A 542 -13.85 7.51 13.84
N TYR A 543 -15.08 7.81 14.27
CA TYR A 543 -16.30 7.68 13.48
C TYR A 543 -17.13 8.96 13.52
N TRP A 544 -17.75 9.33 12.40
CA TRP A 544 -18.68 10.45 12.33
C TRP A 544 -19.76 10.24 11.27
N VAL A 545 -20.74 11.14 11.26
CA VAL A 545 -21.81 11.16 10.27
C VAL A 545 -21.74 12.46 9.47
N ASP A 546 -21.77 12.32 8.14
CA ASP A 546 -22.08 13.43 7.24
C ASP A 546 -23.55 13.33 6.84
N ALA A 547 -24.33 14.38 7.09
CA ALA A 547 -25.77 14.34 6.87
C ALA A 547 -26.35 15.67 6.38
N PHE A 548 -27.56 15.60 5.84
CA PHE A 548 -28.43 16.75 5.62
C PHE A 548 -29.90 16.34 5.81
N GLY A 549 -30.77 17.32 6.04
CA GLY A 549 -32.21 17.13 6.26
C GLY A 549 -33.06 17.82 5.19
N VAL A 550 -34.30 17.37 5.02
CA VAL A 550 -35.33 18.03 4.22
C VAL A 550 -36.64 18.03 5.00
N ASP A 551 -37.17 19.21 5.27
CA ASP A 551 -38.45 19.33 5.96
C ASP A 551 -39.62 19.22 4.98
N ILE A 552 -40.53 18.28 5.24
CA ILE A 552 -41.81 18.18 4.57
C ILE A 552 -42.80 19.09 5.31
N LYS A 553 -43.13 20.22 4.69
CA LYS A 553 -44.03 21.24 5.28
C LYS A 553 -45.41 21.20 4.62
N GLN A 554 -46.44 21.28 5.45
CA GLN A 554 -47.81 21.58 5.02
C GLN A 554 -48.21 22.98 5.53
N SER A 555 -49.44 23.40 5.22
CA SER A 555 -49.93 24.74 5.57
C SER A 555 -49.93 25.07 7.07
N ASP A 556 -49.92 24.04 7.92
CA ASP A 556 -49.96 24.13 9.38
C ASP A 556 -48.62 23.79 10.06
N GLY A 557 -47.54 23.64 9.28
CA GLY A 557 -46.18 23.45 9.79
C GLY A 557 -45.46 22.20 9.22
N PRO A 558 -44.26 21.89 9.75
CA PRO A 558 -43.54 20.66 9.43
C PRO A 558 -44.36 19.42 9.79
N LYS A 559 -44.29 18.39 8.96
CA LYS A 559 -44.93 17.08 9.17
C LYS A 559 -43.91 15.96 9.33
N ALA A 560 -42.81 16.05 8.61
CA ALA A 560 -41.71 15.11 8.74
C ALA A 560 -40.41 15.78 8.35
N THR A 561 -39.31 15.22 8.82
CA THR A 561 -37.96 15.51 8.36
C THR A 561 -37.41 14.25 7.72
N GLU A 562 -36.99 14.38 6.46
CA GLU A 562 -36.25 13.34 5.76
C GLU A 562 -34.77 13.57 5.99
N VAL A 563 -34.07 12.56 6.51
CA VAL A 563 -32.64 12.64 6.83
C VAL A 563 -31.89 11.75 5.86
N THR A 564 -30.85 12.30 5.24
CA THR A 564 -29.89 11.57 4.40
C THR A 564 -28.53 11.62 5.05
N PHE A 565 -27.86 10.47 5.19
CA PHE A 565 -26.54 10.45 5.81
C PHE A 565 -25.59 9.38 5.24
N TYR A 566 -24.31 9.57 5.57
CA TYR A 566 -23.20 8.67 5.33
C TYR A 566 -22.44 8.46 6.63
N VAL A 567 -21.93 7.25 6.86
CA VAL A 567 -21.09 6.92 8.00
C VAL A 567 -19.64 6.93 7.55
N ASN A 568 -18.80 7.66 8.26
CA ASN A 568 -17.40 7.86 7.92
C ASN A 568 -16.50 7.46 9.09
N SER A 569 -15.24 7.15 8.79
CA SER A 569 -14.26 6.78 9.81
C SER A 569 -12.81 7.05 9.43
N ASP A 570 -11.99 7.38 10.43
CA ASP A 570 -10.53 7.41 10.33
C ASP A 570 -9.87 6.13 10.87
N ALA A 571 -10.66 5.16 11.33
CA ALA A 571 -10.13 3.87 11.73
C ALA A 571 -9.57 3.15 10.49
N PRO A 572 -8.36 2.54 10.58
CA PRO A 572 -7.82 1.72 9.51
C PRO A 572 -8.77 0.57 9.14
N LYS A 573 -9.32 -0.08 10.18
CA LYS A 573 -10.34 -1.12 10.05
C LYS A 573 -11.67 -0.68 10.63
N THR A 574 -12.76 -0.93 9.89
CA THR A 574 -14.09 -0.51 10.31
C THR A 574 -14.89 -1.66 10.93
N SER A 575 -15.66 -1.37 11.98
CA SER A 575 -16.53 -2.38 12.62
C SER A 575 -17.70 -2.77 11.71
N LYS A 576 -18.07 -4.05 11.77
CA LYS A 576 -19.27 -4.62 11.13
C LYS A 576 -20.51 -4.59 12.04
N ASN A 577 -20.40 -3.99 13.23
CA ASN A 577 -21.48 -3.92 14.24
C ASN A 577 -21.92 -2.48 14.52
N LEU A 578 -21.74 -1.59 13.53
CA LEU A 578 -22.07 -0.18 13.71
C LEU A 578 -23.59 0.05 13.67
N SER A 579 -24.06 0.95 14.54
CA SER A 579 -25.39 1.54 14.47
C SER A 579 -25.32 3.06 14.48
N VAL A 580 -26.36 3.69 13.93
CA VAL A 580 -26.51 5.16 13.90
C VAL A 580 -27.79 5.55 14.60
N ARG A 581 -27.74 6.55 15.48
CA ARG A 581 -28.91 7.06 16.21
C ARG A 581 -29.22 8.52 15.85
N TYR A 582 -30.48 8.77 15.52
CA TYR A 582 -31.05 10.11 15.36
C TYR A 582 -32.01 10.40 16.51
N TYR A 583 -31.71 11.44 17.29
CA TYR A 583 -32.40 11.87 18.50
C TYR A 583 -33.40 13.00 18.22
N PHE A 584 -34.63 12.84 18.71
CA PHE A 584 -35.72 13.78 18.53
C PHE A 584 -36.51 14.02 19.83
N ASP A 585 -37.16 15.19 19.95
CA ASP A 585 -37.98 15.53 21.11
C ASP A 585 -39.46 15.26 20.81
N ALA A 586 -40.07 14.34 21.55
CA ALA A 586 -41.50 14.02 21.41
C ALA A 586 -42.43 15.00 22.18
N THR A 587 -41.92 16.15 22.61
CA THR A 587 -42.72 17.22 23.22
C THR A 587 -43.67 17.80 22.18
N GLY A 588 -44.98 17.80 22.50
CA GLY A 588 -46.03 18.18 21.55
C GLY A 588 -46.60 17.02 20.73
N MET A 589 -45.96 15.85 20.76
CA MET A 589 -46.54 14.62 20.19
C MET A 589 -47.54 13.97 21.17
N SER A 590 -48.72 13.64 20.66
CA SER A 590 -49.80 12.98 21.41
C SER A 590 -49.69 11.45 21.40
N SER A 591 -48.97 10.87 20.42
CA SER A 591 -48.75 9.43 20.30
C SER A 591 -47.49 9.13 19.47
N LEU A 592 -46.79 8.06 19.85
CA LEU A 592 -45.66 7.46 19.10
C LEU A 592 -46.01 6.05 18.61
N GLU A 593 -47.29 5.66 18.67
CA GLU A 593 -47.75 4.36 18.19
C GLU A 593 -47.52 4.25 16.67
N PRO A 594 -47.27 3.04 16.12
CA PRO A 594 -46.92 2.85 14.71
C PRO A 594 -47.87 3.50 13.70
N ASN A 595 -49.16 3.64 14.02
CA ASN A 595 -50.15 4.27 13.13
C ASN A 595 -50.17 5.81 13.21
N ASN A 596 -49.48 6.40 14.19
CA ASN A 596 -49.51 7.84 14.48
C ASN A 596 -48.14 8.52 14.27
N ILE A 597 -47.08 7.77 14.00
CA ILE A 597 -45.74 8.29 13.70
C ILE A 597 -45.38 7.94 12.25
N GLU A 598 -44.75 8.88 11.54
CA GLU A 598 -44.06 8.59 10.28
C GLU A 598 -42.67 8.09 10.66
N MET A 599 -42.38 6.83 10.36
CA MET A 599 -41.04 6.25 10.43
C MET A 599 -40.88 5.31 9.24
N ARG A 600 -40.17 5.77 8.21
CA ARG A 600 -40.08 5.04 6.95
C ARG A 600 -38.68 5.14 6.36
N GLU A 601 -38.14 4.00 5.96
CA GLU A 601 -36.97 3.96 5.08
C GLU A 601 -37.36 4.52 3.71
N LEU A 602 -36.62 5.53 3.26
CA LEU A 602 -36.79 6.13 1.95
C LEU A 602 -35.85 5.49 0.93
N TYR A 603 -34.63 5.18 1.36
CA TYR A 603 -33.62 4.53 0.53
C TYR A 603 -32.52 3.90 1.37
N ASP A 604 -32.18 2.66 1.04
CA ASP A 604 -31.01 1.95 1.55
C ASP A 604 -30.12 1.55 0.36
N GLN A 605 -29.01 2.25 0.17
CA GLN A 605 -28.08 1.92 -0.90
C GLN A 605 -27.38 0.57 -0.65
N THR A 606 -27.23 0.17 0.62
CA THR A 606 -26.61 -1.10 0.98
C THR A 606 -27.44 -2.26 0.42
N SER A 607 -28.76 -2.27 0.62
CA SER A 607 -29.64 -3.30 0.05
C SER A 607 -29.82 -3.20 -1.47
N ALA A 608 -29.64 -2.01 -2.06
CA ALA A 608 -29.73 -1.83 -3.50
C ALA A 608 -28.52 -2.42 -4.25
N GLU A 609 -27.34 -2.46 -3.62
CA GLU A 609 -26.07 -2.80 -4.28
C GLU A 609 -25.36 -4.02 -3.69
N THR A 610 -25.82 -4.54 -2.54
CA THR A 610 -25.21 -5.68 -1.83
C THR A 610 -26.27 -6.68 -1.34
N ASN A 611 -25.84 -7.74 -0.67
CA ASN A 611 -26.73 -8.71 -0.02
C ASN A 611 -27.07 -8.35 1.45
N TYR A 612 -26.61 -7.20 1.93
CA TYR A 612 -26.88 -6.70 3.28
C TYR A 612 -28.00 -5.65 3.22
N ASN A 613 -28.76 -5.50 4.31
CA ASN A 613 -29.79 -4.47 4.42
C ASN A 613 -29.69 -3.75 5.76
N ALA A 614 -30.05 -2.47 5.76
CA ALA A 614 -30.24 -1.75 6.99
C ALA A 614 -31.53 -2.21 7.70
N VAL A 615 -31.61 -1.93 9.00
CA VAL A 615 -32.84 -2.06 9.78
C VAL A 615 -33.08 -0.75 10.53
N LEU A 616 -34.16 -0.04 10.19
CA LEU A 616 -34.66 1.11 10.94
C LEU A 616 -35.56 0.65 12.08
N SER A 617 -35.16 0.97 13.32
CA SER A 617 -35.87 0.59 14.54
C SER A 617 -36.21 1.80 15.41
N GLY A 618 -37.24 1.64 16.24
CA GLY A 618 -37.70 2.66 17.18
C GLY A 618 -39.16 3.08 16.98
N PRO A 619 -39.58 4.22 17.56
CA PRO A 619 -38.78 5.09 18.42
C PRO A 619 -38.49 4.47 19.80
N ILE A 620 -37.26 4.64 20.29
CA ILE A 620 -36.80 4.14 21.60
C ILE A 620 -36.61 5.33 22.53
N LYS A 621 -37.07 5.23 23.79
CA LYS A 621 -36.92 6.32 24.76
C LYS A 621 -35.46 6.44 25.20
N TYR A 622 -34.86 7.61 25.04
CA TYR A 622 -33.53 7.90 25.56
C TYR A 622 -33.63 8.21 27.06
N ASN A 623 -32.99 7.40 27.89
CA ASN A 623 -33.00 7.56 29.35
C ASN A 623 -31.64 8.08 29.83
N SER A 624 -31.60 9.34 30.28
CA SER A 624 -30.43 9.92 30.96
C SER A 624 -30.85 10.60 32.25
N THR A 625 -30.05 10.41 33.31
CA THR A 625 -30.25 11.10 34.60
C THR A 625 -29.97 12.60 34.50
N LYS A 626 -29.25 13.05 33.47
CA LYS A 626 -28.91 14.48 33.25
C LYS A 626 -30.05 15.28 32.60
N LEU A 627 -30.99 14.61 31.92
CA LEU A 627 -32.06 15.26 31.15
C LEU A 627 -33.42 15.32 31.88
N GLY A 628 -33.52 14.83 33.13
CA GLY A 628 -34.76 14.93 33.91
C GLY A 628 -35.96 14.22 33.27
N THR A 629 -37.12 14.91 33.19
CA THR A 629 -38.37 14.35 32.61
C THR A 629 -38.52 14.59 31.11
N ASN A 630 -37.43 14.93 30.40
CA ASN A 630 -37.48 15.22 28.96
C ASN A 630 -38.03 14.02 28.16
N LYS A 631 -38.70 14.32 27.04
CA LYS A 631 -39.31 13.32 26.14
C LYS A 631 -38.41 13.05 24.95
N ILE A 632 -37.12 12.79 25.20
CA ILE A 632 -36.17 12.49 24.13
C ILE A 632 -36.31 11.02 23.72
N TYR A 633 -36.43 10.79 22.42
CA TYR A 633 -36.45 9.49 21.79
C TYR A 633 -35.40 9.43 20.69
N TYR A 634 -35.10 8.24 20.20
CA TYR A 634 -34.29 8.06 19.02
C TYR A 634 -34.83 6.97 18.11
N VAL A 635 -34.48 7.07 16.83
CA VAL A 635 -34.49 5.94 15.91
C VAL A 635 -33.07 5.41 15.75
N GLU A 636 -32.92 4.10 15.56
CA GLU A 636 -31.64 3.44 15.40
C GLU A 636 -31.61 2.65 14.09
N ILE A 637 -30.55 2.87 13.32
CA ILE A 637 -30.28 2.19 12.05
C ILE A 637 -29.10 1.25 12.27
N THR A 638 -29.26 -0.03 11.95
CA THR A 638 -28.23 -1.06 12.09
C THR A 638 -27.98 -1.78 10.76
N TRP A 639 -26.75 -2.25 10.53
CA TRP A 639 -26.42 -3.12 9.40
C TRP A 639 -25.75 -4.40 9.91
N ASP A 640 -26.48 -5.51 9.89
CA ASP A 640 -25.97 -6.78 10.41
C ASP A 640 -24.83 -7.32 9.53
N GLY A 641 -23.62 -7.43 10.08
CA GLY A 641 -22.46 -7.99 9.39
C GLY A 641 -21.85 -7.13 8.28
N PHE A 642 -22.26 -5.86 8.15
CA PHE A 642 -21.77 -4.96 7.11
C PHE A 642 -20.97 -3.79 7.69
N ALA A 643 -19.78 -3.57 7.15
CA ALA A 643 -18.93 -2.43 7.48
C ALA A 643 -19.45 -1.16 6.78
N ILE A 644 -20.41 -0.46 7.41
CA ILE A 644 -21.07 0.72 6.82
C ILE A 644 -20.13 1.94 6.72
N ALA A 645 -19.20 2.10 7.65
CA ALA A 645 -18.30 3.25 7.65
C ALA A 645 -17.37 3.22 6.43
N ASN A 646 -17.20 4.37 5.77
CA ASN A 646 -16.42 4.55 4.53
C ASN A 646 -16.88 3.71 3.33
N SER A 647 -18.02 3.01 3.42
CA SER A 647 -18.59 2.24 2.30
C SER A 647 -19.19 3.13 1.21
N ASN A 648 -19.32 4.44 1.48
CA ASN A 648 -20.01 5.43 0.65
C ASN A 648 -21.48 5.04 0.32
N LYS A 649 -22.07 4.15 1.13
CA LYS A 649 -23.49 3.79 1.00
C LYS A 649 -24.34 4.83 1.72
N LYS A 650 -25.26 5.40 0.95
CA LYS A 650 -26.25 6.35 1.44
C LYS A 650 -27.39 5.63 2.16
N TYR A 651 -27.80 6.17 3.31
CA TYR A 651 -29.05 5.79 3.96
C TYR A 651 -29.99 6.98 4.09
N GLN A 652 -31.29 6.75 3.89
CA GLN A 652 -32.32 7.77 3.97
C GLN A 652 -33.55 7.27 4.71
N PHE A 653 -34.05 8.07 5.66
CA PHE A 653 -35.31 7.80 6.35
C PHE A 653 -36.14 9.07 6.55
N ALA A 654 -37.45 8.92 6.71
CA ALA A 654 -38.36 9.97 7.13
C ALA A 654 -38.80 9.73 8.57
N LEU A 655 -38.84 10.80 9.37
CA LEU A 655 -39.33 10.80 10.73
C LEU A 655 -40.31 11.97 10.94
N GLY A 656 -41.46 11.71 11.56
CA GLY A 656 -42.45 12.76 11.82
C GLY A 656 -43.83 12.27 12.22
N THR A 657 -44.86 13.01 11.86
CA THR A 657 -46.25 12.59 11.98
C THR A 657 -47.18 13.34 11.02
N TYR A 658 -48.14 12.60 10.45
CA TYR A 658 -49.29 13.14 9.72
C TYR A 658 -50.61 12.98 10.50
N ALA A 659 -50.54 12.43 11.72
CA ALA A 659 -51.73 12.12 12.50
C ALA A 659 -52.42 13.40 13.00
N TRP A 660 -53.75 13.41 12.95
CA TRP A 660 -54.55 14.52 13.42
C TRP A 660 -54.30 14.75 14.93
N GLN A 661 -54.06 16.02 15.32
CA GLN A 661 -53.65 16.41 16.69
C GLN A 661 -52.33 15.79 17.18
N ASN A 662 -51.48 15.32 16.27
CA ASN A 662 -50.08 15.02 16.55
C ASN A 662 -49.22 16.06 15.82
N SER A 663 -48.22 16.64 16.47
CA SER A 663 -47.41 17.74 15.90
C SER A 663 -45.94 17.34 15.83
N TRP A 664 -45.31 17.57 14.67
CA TRP A 664 -43.87 17.40 14.47
C TRP A 664 -43.19 18.78 14.54
N ASN A 665 -42.27 18.93 15.47
CA ASN A 665 -41.35 20.06 15.51
C ASN A 665 -39.94 19.48 15.36
N PRO A 666 -39.22 19.77 14.27
CA PRO A 666 -37.84 19.31 14.16
C PRO A 666 -36.86 20.27 14.83
N THR A 667 -37.28 21.51 15.14
CA THR A 667 -36.35 22.54 15.63
C THR A 667 -35.92 22.37 17.08
N ASP A 668 -36.57 21.49 17.84
CA ASP A 668 -36.21 21.05 19.18
C ASP A 668 -35.55 19.65 19.21
N ASP A 669 -35.41 18.99 18.05
CA ASP A 669 -34.68 17.74 17.95
C ASP A 669 -33.18 17.96 18.11
N TRP A 670 -32.53 17.13 18.93
CA TRP A 670 -31.08 17.20 19.13
C TRP A 670 -30.33 16.95 17.83
N SER A 671 -30.70 15.91 17.08
CA SER A 671 -30.01 15.53 15.84
C SER A 671 -30.32 16.45 14.65
N TYR A 672 -31.35 17.29 14.75
CA TYR A 672 -31.61 18.34 13.77
C TYR A 672 -30.70 19.56 13.98
N GLN A 673 -30.24 19.81 15.22
CA GLN A 673 -29.37 20.95 15.48
C GLN A 673 -28.06 20.81 14.70
N GLY A 674 -27.70 21.87 13.96
CA GLY A 674 -26.51 21.88 13.11
C GLY A 674 -26.65 21.12 11.77
N LEU A 675 -27.76 20.41 11.55
CA LEU A 675 -28.02 19.73 10.29
C LEU A 675 -28.32 20.76 9.19
N LYS A 676 -27.67 20.63 8.03
CA LYS A 676 -27.99 21.47 6.87
C LYS A 676 -29.35 21.05 6.31
N ILE A 677 -30.28 22.00 6.22
CA ILE A 677 -31.62 21.75 5.67
C ILE A 677 -31.69 22.18 4.21
N GLU A 678 -31.87 21.20 3.34
CA GLU A 678 -31.85 21.32 1.89
C GLU A 678 -33.27 21.32 1.31
N THR A 679 -33.39 21.69 0.02
CA THR A 679 -34.68 21.67 -0.69
C THR A 679 -34.95 20.35 -1.41
N SER A 680 -33.98 19.44 -1.46
CA SER A 680 -34.10 18.15 -2.14
C SER A 680 -33.33 17.07 -1.39
N ASN A 681 -33.98 15.92 -1.20
CA ASN A 681 -33.41 14.72 -0.63
C ASN A 681 -32.50 13.96 -1.60
N TRP A 682 -32.42 14.39 -2.88
CA TRP A 682 -31.56 13.78 -3.90
C TRP A 682 -30.28 14.56 -4.17
N THR A 683 -30.32 15.89 -4.09
CA THR A 683 -29.20 16.77 -4.47
C THR A 683 -28.61 17.56 -3.30
N GLY A 684 -29.00 17.24 -2.07
CA GLY A 684 -28.42 17.86 -0.88
C GLY A 684 -26.94 17.53 -0.73
N VAL A 685 -26.19 18.45 -0.11
CA VAL A 685 -24.76 18.25 0.18
C VAL A 685 -24.63 17.91 1.66
N PRO A 686 -24.26 16.67 2.01
CA PRO A 686 -24.00 16.28 3.39
C PRO A 686 -22.93 17.17 4.04
N VAL A 687 -23.11 17.47 5.31
CA VAL A 687 -22.10 18.13 6.14
C VAL A 687 -21.89 17.30 7.40
N LYS A 688 -20.67 17.30 7.92
CA LYS A 688 -20.37 16.65 9.20
C LYS A 688 -21.29 17.20 10.29
N THR A 689 -21.85 16.30 11.10
CA THR A 689 -22.61 16.64 12.30
C THR A 689 -22.20 15.75 13.46
N ASP A 690 -22.02 16.35 14.63
CA ASP A 690 -21.76 15.61 15.86
C ASP A 690 -23.08 15.17 16.53
N ASN A 691 -24.23 15.69 16.09
CA ASN A 691 -25.50 15.44 16.77
C ASN A 691 -26.21 14.16 16.29
N ILE A 692 -25.65 13.45 15.31
CA ILE A 692 -26.07 12.10 14.92
C ILE A 692 -24.97 11.14 15.35
N CYS A 693 -25.29 10.23 16.26
CA CYS A 693 -24.27 9.44 16.94
C CYS A 693 -24.05 8.08 16.29
N VAL A 694 -22.81 7.61 16.30
CA VAL A 694 -22.39 6.27 15.85
C VAL A 694 -22.07 5.41 17.06
N TYR A 695 -22.52 4.16 17.04
CA TYR A 695 -22.25 3.18 18.09
C TYR A 695 -21.60 1.94 17.49
N ASP A 696 -20.69 1.31 18.23
CA ASP A 696 -20.15 -0.01 17.92
C ASP A 696 -20.60 -0.99 19.02
N ASN A 697 -21.39 -1.99 18.65
CA ASN A 697 -21.96 -2.96 19.60
C ASN A 697 -22.68 -2.28 20.80
N GLY A 698 -23.37 -1.16 20.53
CA GLY A 698 -24.10 -0.38 21.53
C GLY A 698 -23.26 0.62 22.35
N VAL A 699 -21.93 0.68 22.15
CA VAL A 699 -21.03 1.65 22.78
C VAL A 699 -20.87 2.88 21.89
N LEU A 700 -20.99 4.08 22.44
CA LEU A 700 -20.85 5.34 21.69
C LEU A 700 -19.41 5.50 21.17
N VAL A 701 -19.24 5.59 19.85
CA VAL A 701 -17.93 5.70 19.16
C VAL A 701 -17.82 6.92 18.23
N GLY A 702 -18.89 7.72 18.10
CA GLY A 702 -18.86 8.97 17.35
C GLY A 702 -20.05 9.87 17.67
N GLY A 703 -19.83 11.18 17.72
CA GLY A 703 -20.87 12.18 17.98
C GLY A 703 -21.13 12.46 19.47
N ILE A 704 -22.09 13.32 19.75
CA ILE A 704 -22.43 13.81 21.09
C ILE A 704 -23.90 13.49 21.36
N GLU A 705 -24.17 12.74 22.42
CA GLU A 705 -25.54 12.41 22.84
C GLU A 705 -26.27 13.65 23.39
N PRO A 706 -27.62 13.64 23.43
CA PRO A 706 -28.41 14.78 23.91
C PRO A 706 -28.09 15.25 25.33
N ASP A 707 -27.50 14.39 26.15
CA ASP A 707 -27.11 14.70 27.53
C ASP A 707 -25.64 15.17 27.68
N GLY A 708 -24.98 15.43 26.54
CA GLY A 708 -23.58 15.83 26.45
C GLY A 708 -22.57 14.71 26.60
N THR A 709 -23.01 13.44 26.67
CA THR A 709 -22.08 12.30 26.65
C THR A 709 -21.36 12.23 25.30
N LYS A 710 -20.06 12.02 25.37
CA LYS A 710 -19.15 11.86 24.23
C LYS A 710 -18.52 10.46 24.31
N PRO A 711 -18.02 9.89 23.19
CA PRO A 711 -17.23 8.68 23.19
C PRO A 711 -16.12 8.79 24.23
N GLU A 712 -15.94 7.72 24.99
CA GLU A 712 -14.78 7.62 25.87
C GLU A 712 -13.54 7.71 24.99
N THR A 713 -12.69 8.72 25.22
CA THR A 713 -11.38 8.75 24.60
C THR A 713 -10.66 7.49 25.07
N PRO A 714 -10.19 6.60 24.17
CA PRO A 714 -9.38 5.48 24.60
C PRO A 714 -8.25 6.04 25.46
N SER A 715 -8.11 5.56 26.70
CA SER A 715 -6.86 5.80 27.41
C SER A 715 -5.78 5.25 26.48
N GLN A 716 -4.81 6.10 26.08
CA GLN A 716 -3.59 5.57 25.49
C GLN A 716 -2.93 4.76 26.60
N ILE A 717 -3.16 3.46 26.58
CA ILE A 717 -2.53 2.53 27.49
C ILE A 717 -1.08 2.47 27.03
N MET A 718 -0.20 3.11 27.80
CA MET A 718 1.23 3.05 27.55
C MET A 718 1.70 1.64 27.90
N LYS A 719 2.10 0.86 26.89
CA LYS A 719 2.67 -0.48 27.11
C LYS A 719 3.84 -0.39 28.08
N GLY A 720 3.84 -1.28 29.07
CA GLY A 720 4.82 -1.31 30.14
C GLY A 720 4.51 -0.40 31.33
N ASP A 721 3.57 0.54 31.22
CA ASP A 721 3.07 1.35 32.36
C ASP A 721 1.94 0.59 33.06
N VAL A 722 2.33 -0.43 33.81
CA VAL A 722 1.44 -1.38 34.47
C VAL A 722 0.68 -0.73 35.63
N ASN A 723 1.21 0.38 36.15
CA ASN A 723 0.67 1.06 37.32
C ASN A 723 -0.14 2.34 36.98
N GLY A 724 -0.04 2.83 35.74
CA GLY A 724 -0.80 3.96 35.21
C GLY A 724 -0.26 5.34 35.59
N ASP A 725 1.01 5.44 36.02
CA ASP A 725 1.66 6.69 36.40
C ASP A 725 2.30 7.44 35.23
N LYS A 726 2.24 6.87 34.02
CA LYS A 726 2.84 7.36 32.77
C LYS A 726 4.37 7.28 32.73
N GLU A 727 4.98 6.47 33.59
CA GLU A 727 6.41 6.22 33.61
C GLU A 727 6.71 4.72 33.61
N VAL A 728 7.26 4.17 32.52
CA VAL A 728 7.68 2.76 32.52
C VAL A 728 8.99 2.58 33.28
N ASN A 729 8.92 2.01 34.49
CA ASN A 729 10.05 1.90 35.39
C ASN A 729 10.08 0.57 36.18
N ALA A 730 10.95 0.49 37.19
CA ALA A 730 11.14 -0.74 37.98
C ALA A 730 9.92 -1.14 38.82
N LEU A 731 9.01 -0.21 39.10
CA LEU A 731 7.75 -0.46 39.80
C LEU A 731 6.80 -1.26 38.92
N ASP A 732 6.73 -0.99 37.62
CA ASP A 732 5.92 -1.75 36.66
C ASP A 732 6.44 -3.17 36.51
N LEU A 733 7.76 -3.33 36.39
CA LEU A 733 8.41 -4.64 36.36
C LEU A 733 8.11 -5.45 37.63
N MET A 734 8.07 -4.79 38.79
CA MET A 734 7.71 -5.42 40.07
C MET A 734 6.24 -5.86 40.09
N LEU A 735 5.33 -5.02 39.59
CA LEU A 735 3.90 -5.30 39.55
C LEU A 735 3.57 -6.42 38.55
N LEU A 736 4.17 -6.41 37.36
CA LEU A 736 4.07 -7.50 36.39
C LEU A 736 4.58 -8.81 36.99
N LYS A 737 5.74 -8.79 37.66
CA LYS A 737 6.24 -9.97 38.37
C LYS A 737 5.30 -10.43 39.49
N SER A 738 4.69 -9.50 40.22
CA SER A 738 3.72 -9.81 41.29
C SER A 738 2.46 -10.49 40.73
N HIS A 739 2.00 -10.07 39.55
CA HIS A 739 0.90 -10.68 38.80
C HIS A 739 1.23 -12.10 38.36
N LEU A 740 2.38 -12.31 37.72
CA LEU A 740 2.82 -13.64 37.26
C LEU A 740 3.03 -14.63 38.41
N LEU A 741 3.38 -14.14 39.61
CA LEU A 741 3.51 -14.96 40.82
C LEU A 741 2.19 -15.16 41.57
N GLY A 742 1.09 -14.55 41.12
CA GLY A 742 -0.23 -14.63 41.78
C GLY A 742 -0.31 -13.89 43.12
N ASN A 743 0.67 -13.03 43.45
CA ASN A 743 0.70 -12.27 44.70
C ASN A 743 -0.24 -11.06 44.66
N GLN A 744 -0.33 -10.41 43.50
CA GLN A 744 -1.25 -9.31 43.23
C GLN A 744 -1.61 -9.33 41.75
N LEU A 745 -2.88 -9.57 41.43
CA LEU A 745 -3.32 -9.64 40.04
C LEU A 745 -3.60 -8.24 39.50
N LEU A 746 -3.03 -7.94 38.32
CA LEU A 746 -3.39 -6.79 37.52
C LEU A 746 -4.79 -6.96 36.93
N THR A 747 -5.48 -5.84 36.73
CA THR A 747 -6.82 -5.80 36.15
C THR A 747 -6.98 -4.54 35.31
N GLY A 748 -7.96 -4.52 34.40
CA GLY A 748 -8.26 -3.34 33.58
C GLY A 748 -7.06 -2.88 32.75
N ASP A 749 -6.80 -1.57 32.73
CA ASP A 749 -5.76 -0.97 31.91
C ASP A 749 -4.35 -1.43 32.30
N GLY A 750 -4.09 -1.71 33.59
CA GLY A 750 -2.79 -2.24 34.02
C GLY A 750 -2.52 -3.67 33.52
N LEU A 751 -3.59 -4.46 33.27
CA LEU A 751 -3.44 -5.78 32.65
C LEU A 751 -3.18 -5.66 31.15
N LYS A 752 -3.82 -4.70 30.47
CA LYS A 752 -3.58 -4.41 29.06
C LYS A 752 -2.19 -3.82 28.82
N ALA A 753 -1.72 -2.94 29.72
CA ALA A 753 -0.36 -2.38 29.68
C ALA A 753 0.72 -3.43 29.93
N ALA A 754 0.38 -4.50 30.64
CA ALA A 754 1.28 -5.60 30.95
C ALA A 754 1.51 -6.56 29.77
N ASP A 755 0.59 -6.62 28.80
CA ASP A 755 0.77 -7.32 27.52
C ASP A 755 1.62 -6.44 26.59
N VAL A 756 2.91 -6.40 26.86
CA VAL A 756 3.85 -5.56 26.11
C VAL A 756 4.15 -6.16 24.75
N ASP A 757 3.92 -7.46 24.55
CA ASP A 757 4.10 -8.13 23.25
C ASP A 757 2.85 -8.23 22.38
N SER A 758 1.70 -7.72 22.82
CA SER A 758 0.42 -7.79 22.08
C SER A 758 -0.02 -9.22 21.77
N SER A 759 0.30 -10.18 22.65
CA SER A 759 -0.10 -11.58 22.47
C SER A 759 -1.52 -11.89 22.96
N ASP A 760 -2.24 -10.89 23.50
CA ASP A 760 -3.49 -11.04 24.26
C ASP A 760 -3.31 -11.90 25.53
N SER A 761 -2.07 -12.08 25.97
CA SER A 761 -1.70 -12.83 27.17
C SER A 761 -0.65 -12.08 27.97
N VAL A 762 -0.66 -12.24 29.29
CA VAL A 762 0.34 -11.64 30.17
C VAL A 762 1.17 -12.76 30.79
N ASP A 763 2.38 -12.97 30.28
CA ASP A 763 3.23 -14.09 30.67
C ASP A 763 4.72 -13.72 30.88
N ALA A 764 5.59 -14.74 30.90
CA ALA A 764 7.01 -14.54 31.14
C ALA A 764 7.73 -13.77 30.01
N LEU A 765 7.18 -13.79 28.79
CA LEU A 765 7.69 -13.05 27.63
C LEU A 765 7.53 -11.54 27.83
N ASP A 766 6.38 -11.11 28.35
CA ASP A 766 6.14 -9.71 28.71
C ASP A 766 7.14 -9.22 29.76
N LEU A 767 7.40 -10.05 30.76
CA LEU A 767 8.37 -9.74 31.81
C LEU A 767 9.78 -9.58 31.25
N ILE A 768 10.16 -10.40 30.25
CA ILE A 768 11.46 -10.33 29.57
C ILE A 768 11.54 -9.06 28.74
N LYS A 769 10.51 -8.73 27.96
CA LYS A 769 10.47 -7.51 27.13
C LYS A 769 10.49 -6.25 27.98
N LEU A 770 9.67 -6.18 29.03
CA LEU A 770 9.63 -5.05 29.95
C LEU A 770 11.00 -4.85 30.65
N LYS A 771 11.64 -5.95 31.06
CA LYS A 771 12.99 -5.89 31.61
C LYS A 771 14.02 -5.41 30.58
N GLY A 772 13.94 -5.87 29.33
CA GLY A 772 14.88 -5.47 28.29
C GLY A 772 14.71 -4.00 27.88
N PHE A 773 13.47 -3.48 27.87
CA PHE A 773 13.20 -2.05 27.70
C PHE A 773 13.90 -1.21 28.77
N LEU A 774 13.78 -1.58 30.05
CA LEU A 774 14.45 -0.88 31.16
C LEU A 774 15.99 -0.96 31.08
N LEU A 775 16.52 -1.91 30.33
CA LEU A 775 17.96 -2.07 30.08
C LEU A 775 18.42 -1.41 28.76
N GLY A 776 17.53 -0.73 28.04
CA GLY A 776 17.82 -0.09 26.75
C GLY A 776 18.03 -1.08 25.60
N GLN A 777 17.50 -2.30 25.73
CA GLN A 777 17.64 -3.37 24.74
C GLN A 777 16.47 -3.43 23.75
N PHE A 778 15.32 -2.85 24.11
CA PHE A 778 14.09 -2.81 23.30
C PHE A 778 13.41 -1.43 23.42
N GLN A 779 12.56 -1.08 22.45
CA GLN A 779 11.56 0.00 22.57
C GLN A 779 10.17 -0.63 22.42
N PHE A 780 9.17 -0.05 23.11
CA PHE A 780 7.76 -0.47 23.00
C PHE A 780 7.07 0.17 21.80
#